data_AF-A0AAU9KAQ9-F1
#
_entry.id   AF-A0AAU9KAQ9-F1
#
_cell.length_a   1.000
_cell.length_b   1.000
_cell.length_c   1.000
_cell.angle_alpha   90.00
_cell.angle_beta   90.00
_cell.angle_gamma   90.00
#
_symmetry.space_group_name_H-M   'P 1'
#
loop_
_entity.id
_entity.type
_entity.pdbx_description
1 polymer ?
#
loop_
_entity_poly.entity_id
_entity_poly.type
_entity_poly.pdbx_seq_one_letter_code
_entity_poly.pdbx_strand_id
1 'polypeptide(L)'
;MNISRVDYVQVPGTNRGVLALLPQGDREPLAVGDQAGTLSLFRLDPISTTDIWKQVLRPITHLELGRRVQSSAPTETIYASSGCCIQSFSNGGREVSNFDTNIAENLKSFKIQESDIWAGGKYIYSHFVNERDIDYIIFEDLINDLALCKVSGDLVTNAVLAFNDKTIRVLDGSKVKYSQVLSSSPTVLSNYNQRANDFSHTRSLLYGTSSGSIGLVNLERERSNLLWNIDMEGKEINCISSYDMTGDGFKDVLVGRNDGKIEIYSFDQSSGELLLNSSLNVSEGVTSLAAGKPRGSPEILVSTYSGKIIGVGESNMPIGTGASVIEGLQGEITLLKHQVDMAKRESVTSFPGQTSGTTAKVSNTLSLIGDEACYLLTIQSQEPIGLICLQSEVPLDLIEDENSKVIHNVQDEGQILMTFRFPDSSFTHFEMKFRSTEGQSGDIQLYIIPTLEPKIAQLLKFDLKPLSLHEKVSAIPEEGHPLNNLQITGSFTKNDMHGWVSHTLPDVPPHTTENNVTLYYTNCILHTVLIVKYTANFAEFKSDSVSVIAIIKESISKHASFKKIQLDIRYIEEPASHEYVLRLIDQQLSVLQDLETRNQLLDALREISNQGDLEKFSEEFQGVLTESESIQNEYKKRPKKLQFLQGVISDLYVDKSKFRGIHSVSGRIQQLQQILANYDIEALIEFFKE
;
A
#
# COMPACT_ATOMS: atom_id res chain seq x y z
N MET A 1 26.82 -12.49 -1.07
CA MET A 1 27.47 -12.02 -2.32
C MET A 1 27.97 -10.59 -2.10
N ASN A 2 29.12 -10.17 -2.64
CA ASN A 2 29.59 -8.78 -2.49
C ASN A 2 29.07 -7.93 -3.65
N ILE A 3 27.93 -7.26 -3.42
CA ILE A 3 27.29 -6.40 -4.42
C ILE A 3 27.73 -4.96 -4.26
N SER A 4 27.85 -4.25 -5.37
CA SER A 4 28.29 -2.86 -5.41
C SER A 4 27.34 -2.01 -6.24
N ARG A 5 27.23 -0.74 -5.84
CA ARG A 5 26.36 0.26 -6.46
C ARG A 5 27.08 1.00 -7.56
N VAL A 6 26.45 1.14 -8.72
CA VAL A 6 26.90 1.99 -9.84
C VAL A 6 25.74 2.88 -10.27
N ASP A 7 25.90 4.20 -10.20
CA ASP A 7 24.87 5.14 -10.66
C ASP A 7 25.12 5.47 -12.15
N TYR A 8 24.11 5.28 -13.02
CA TYR A 8 24.27 5.41 -14.47
C TYR A 8 23.77 6.74 -15.03
N VAL A 9 22.50 7.04 -14.82
CA VAL A 9 21.81 8.22 -15.37
C VAL A 9 20.62 8.54 -14.49
N GLN A 10 20.21 9.81 -14.47
CA GLN A 10 18.95 10.23 -13.88
C GLN A 10 18.00 10.70 -14.99
N VAL A 11 16.87 10.01 -15.10
CA VAL A 11 15.72 10.43 -15.91
C VAL A 11 14.71 11.18 -15.03
N PRO A 12 13.70 11.86 -15.59
CA PRO A 12 12.54 12.29 -14.81
C PRO A 12 11.91 11.11 -14.06
N GLY A 13 11.12 11.38 -13.02
CA GLY A 13 10.61 10.32 -12.15
C GLY A 13 9.87 9.19 -12.88
N THR A 14 9.86 8.00 -12.29
CA THR A 14 9.47 6.75 -12.97
C THR A 14 8.24 6.10 -12.34
N ASN A 15 7.51 5.30 -13.12
CA ASN A 15 6.39 4.48 -12.64
C ASN A 15 6.84 3.03 -12.40
N ARG A 16 5.96 2.18 -11.86
CA ARG A 16 6.27 0.74 -11.71
C ARG A 16 6.32 0.03 -13.06
N GLY A 17 7.27 -0.88 -13.23
CA GLY A 17 7.39 -1.70 -14.45
C GLY A 17 7.75 -0.90 -15.71
N VAL A 18 8.63 0.10 -15.60
CA VAL A 18 9.08 0.94 -16.73
C VAL A 18 10.54 0.72 -17.12
N LEU A 19 11.13 -0.40 -16.68
CA LEU A 19 12.45 -0.85 -17.11
C LEU A 19 12.36 -2.16 -17.88
N ALA A 20 13.08 -2.24 -19.00
CA ALA A 20 13.24 -3.48 -19.73
C ALA A 20 14.64 -3.59 -20.35
N LEU A 21 15.23 -4.79 -20.29
CA LEU A 21 16.50 -5.10 -20.95
C LEU A 21 16.22 -5.84 -22.26
N LEU A 22 16.75 -5.33 -23.36
CA LEU A 22 16.61 -5.97 -24.66
C LEU A 22 17.67 -7.06 -24.80
N PRO A 23 17.29 -8.35 -25.00
CA PRO A 23 18.25 -9.45 -25.13
C PRO A 23 18.95 -9.44 -26.50
N GLN A 24 19.83 -8.46 -26.69
CA GLN A 24 20.63 -8.26 -27.90
C GLN A 24 22.12 -8.43 -27.63
N GLY A 25 22.71 -9.47 -28.22
CA GLY A 25 24.14 -9.71 -28.16
C GLY A 25 24.66 -9.93 -26.74
N ASP A 26 25.94 -9.61 -26.52
CA ASP A 26 26.58 -9.79 -25.21
C ASP A 26 26.27 -8.66 -24.22
N ARG A 27 25.73 -7.52 -24.69
CA ARG A 27 25.43 -6.34 -23.87
C ARG A 27 24.02 -5.86 -24.15
N GLU A 28 23.15 -6.04 -23.17
CA GLU A 28 21.72 -5.77 -23.29
C GLU A 28 21.41 -4.27 -23.12
N PRO A 29 20.86 -3.59 -24.15
CA PRO A 29 20.43 -2.20 -24.02
C PRO A 29 19.27 -2.05 -23.02
N LEU A 30 19.26 -0.95 -22.28
CA LEU A 30 18.23 -0.64 -21.28
C LEU A 30 17.18 0.32 -21.87
N ALA A 31 15.93 -0.10 -21.90
CA ALA A 31 14.79 0.78 -22.16
C ALA A 31 14.22 1.33 -20.85
N VAL A 32 13.96 2.64 -20.82
CA VAL A 32 13.41 3.35 -19.65
C VAL A 32 12.30 4.28 -20.11
N GLY A 33 11.13 4.17 -19.47
CA GLY A 33 10.02 5.09 -19.63
C GLY A 33 9.89 6.01 -18.42
N ASP A 34 9.72 7.31 -18.66
CA ASP A 34 9.56 8.29 -17.58
C ASP A 34 8.16 8.94 -17.52
N GLN A 35 7.89 9.58 -16.38
CA GLN A 35 6.64 10.27 -16.12
C GLN A 35 6.54 11.63 -16.84
N ALA A 36 7.62 12.15 -17.44
CA ALA A 36 7.57 13.33 -18.31
C ALA A 36 7.11 12.95 -19.73
N GLY A 37 7.11 11.65 -20.04
CA GLY A 37 6.69 11.09 -21.32
C GLY A 37 7.85 10.82 -22.27
N THR A 38 9.07 10.61 -21.79
CA THR A 38 10.19 10.19 -22.67
C THR A 38 10.42 8.69 -22.55
N LEU A 39 10.43 8.00 -23.68
CA LEU A 39 10.96 6.65 -23.81
C LEU A 39 12.41 6.74 -24.28
N SER A 40 13.34 6.29 -23.44
CA SER A 40 14.78 6.34 -23.73
C SER A 40 15.35 4.92 -23.86
N LEU A 41 16.20 4.71 -24.84
CA LEU A 41 17.01 3.49 -24.95
C LEU A 41 18.49 3.84 -24.73
N PHE A 42 19.09 3.24 -23.72
CA PHE A 42 20.46 3.49 -23.32
C PHE A 42 21.35 2.28 -23.57
N ARG A 43 22.63 2.56 -23.85
CA ARG A 43 23.72 1.61 -23.69
C ARG A 43 24.55 2.02 -22.48
N LEU A 44 24.69 1.08 -21.56
CA LEU A 44 25.39 1.28 -20.30
C LEU A 44 26.85 0.82 -20.46
N ASP A 45 27.78 1.75 -20.24
CA ASP A 45 29.20 1.46 -20.13
C ASP A 45 29.68 1.74 -18.69
N PRO A 46 30.83 1.20 -18.25
CA PRO A 46 31.28 1.34 -16.86
C PRO A 46 31.49 2.78 -16.38
N ILE A 47 31.75 3.72 -17.30
CA ILE A 47 32.10 5.11 -16.96
C ILE A 47 31.10 6.12 -17.57
N SER A 48 30.25 5.68 -18.51
CA SER A 48 29.34 6.58 -19.23
C SER A 48 28.07 5.86 -19.67
N THR A 49 26.98 6.60 -19.73
CA THR A 49 25.72 6.15 -20.31
C THR A 49 25.53 6.82 -21.67
N THR A 50 25.27 6.04 -22.72
CA THR A 50 25.06 6.58 -24.07
C THR A 50 23.61 6.43 -24.50
N ASP A 51 23.02 7.53 -24.98
CA ASP A 51 21.68 7.55 -25.58
C ASP A 51 21.74 6.89 -26.96
N ILE A 52 21.02 5.78 -27.15
CA ILE A 52 20.85 5.18 -28.48
C ILE A 52 19.78 5.98 -29.24
N TRP A 53 18.62 6.17 -28.62
CA TRP A 53 17.56 7.04 -29.11
C TRP A 53 16.59 7.43 -27.97
N LYS A 54 15.83 8.49 -28.21
CA LYS A 54 14.76 8.97 -27.31
C LYS A 54 13.52 9.30 -28.14
N GLN A 55 12.36 8.93 -27.62
CA GLN A 55 11.07 9.24 -28.20
C GLN A 55 10.21 9.99 -27.19
N VAL A 56 9.61 11.10 -27.63
CA VAL A 56 8.68 11.88 -26.81
C VAL A 56 7.26 11.37 -27.04
N LEU A 57 6.61 11.02 -25.95
CA LEU A 57 5.28 10.47 -25.80
C LEU A 57 4.52 11.26 -24.72
N ARG A 58 3.40 10.72 -24.26
CA ARG A 58 2.71 11.13 -23.03
C ARG A 58 3.32 10.37 -21.83
N PRO A 59 3.08 10.78 -20.57
CA PRO A 59 3.62 10.11 -19.38
C PRO A 59 3.47 8.59 -19.44
N ILE A 60 4.58 7.88 -19.37
CA ILE A 60 4.61 6.43 -19.59
C ILE A 60 4.20 5.72 -18.30
N THR A 61 3.24 4.80 -18.39
CA THR A 61 2.75 4.06 -17.22
C THR A 61 3.39 2.69 -17.06
N HIS A 62 3.70 1.99 -18.15
CA HIS A 62 4.28 0.64 -18.13
C HIS A 62 5.06 0.37 -19.42
N LEU A 63 6.07 -0.50 -19.35
CA LEU A 63 6.80 -1.05 -20.50
C LEU A 63 6.71 -2.57 -20.52
N GLU A 64 6.60 -3.16 -21.72
CA GLU A 64 6.69 -4.61 -21.91
C GLU A 64 7.47 -4.90 -23.20
N LEU A 65 8.24 -5.99 -23.23
CA LEU A 65 8.87 -6.48 -24.45
C LEU A 65 7.99 -7.53 -25.11
N GLY A 66 7.77 -7.39 -26.41
CA GLY A 66 7.04 -8.36 -27.22
C GLY A 66 7.84 -8.81 -28.43
N ARG A 67 7.44 -9.94 -29.00
CA ARG A 67 7.98 -10.45 -30.28
C ARG A 67 6.93 -10.37 -31.35
N ARG A 68 7.23 -9.66 -32.45
CA ARG A 68 6.32 -9.55 -33.59
C ARG A 68 6.73 -10.51 -34.70
N VAL A 69 5.82 -11.40 -35.10
CA VAL A 69 6.05 -12.45 -36.12
C VAL A 69 5.61 -11.98 -37.51
N GLN A 70 5.90 -10.73 -37.89
CA GLN A 70 5.51 -10.21 -39.22
C GLN A 70 6.54 -10.45 -40.32
N SER A 71 7.74 -10.92 -40.00
CA SER A 71 8.80 -11.23 -40.97
C SER A 71 9.43 -12.59 -40.66
N SER A 72 10.14 -13.18 -41.63
CA SER A 72 10.87 -14.45 -41.53
C SER A 72 11.87 -14.56 -40.36
N ALA A 73 12.17 -13.45 -39.68
CA ALA A 73 12.88 -13.41 -38.42
C ALA A 73 12.07 -12.62 -37.37
N PRO A 74 11.80 -13.18 -36.17
CA PRO A 74 11.11 -12.47 -35.11
C PRO A 74 11.98 -11.32 -34.61
N THR A 75 11.46 -10.10 -34.67
CA THR A 75 12.13 -8.91 -34.12
C THR A 75 11.49 -8.54 -32.79
N GLU A 76 12.34 -8.29 -31.79
CA GLU A 76 11.90 -7.74 -30.51
C GLU A 76 11.41 -6.32 -30.69
N THR A 77 10.34 -6.01 -29.98
CA THR A 77 9.61 -4.75 -30.07
C THR A 77 9.33 -4.28 -28.65
N ILE A 78 9.60 -3.00 -28.38
CA ILE A 78 9.32 -2.37 -27.10
C ILE A 78 7.91 -1.82 -27.16
N TYR A 79 7.08 -2.17 -26.19
CA TYR A 79 5.73 -1.62 -26.04
C TYR A 79 5.70 -0.69 -24.84
N ALA A 80 5.08 0.47 -25.00
CA ALA A 80 4.91 1.47 -23.95
C ALA A 80 3.46 1.88 -23.85
N SER A 81 2.90 1.87 -22.63
CA SER A 81 1.57 2.39 -22.39
C SER A 81 1.61 3.85 -21.92
N SER A 82 0.68 4.65 -22.40
CA SER A 82 0.43 5.98 -21.88
C SER A 82 -1.06 6.33 -21.94
N GLY A 83 -1.64 6.63 -20.78
CA GLY A 83 -3.09 6.76 -20.65
C GLY A 83 -3.78 5.45 -21.02
N CYS A 84 -4.65 5.48 -22.02
CA CYS A 84 -5.33 4.31 -22.60
C CYS A 84 -4.68 3.77 -23.88
N CYS A 85 -3.54 4.33 -24.31
CA CYS A 85 -2.88 3.95 -25.55
C CYS A 85 -1.67 3.04 -25.30
N ILE A 86 -1.43 2.09 -26.20
CA ILE A 86 -0.24 1.24 -26.24
C ILE A 86 0.49 1.48 -27.57
N GLN A 87 1.70 2.01 -27.49
CA GLN A 87 2.55 2.28 -28.65
C GLN A 87 3.71 1.27 -28.71
N SER A 88 4.11 0.88 -29.92
CA SER A 88 5.19 -0.08 -30.12
C SER A 88 6.33 0.52 -30.93
N PHE A 89 7.57 0.19 -30.55
CA PHE A 89 8.79 0.73 -31.11
C PHE A 89 9.75 -0.40 -31.49
N SER A 90 10.32 -0.29 -32.68
CA SER A 90 11.44 -1.14 -33.08
C SER A 90 12.68 -0.82 -32.26
N ASN A 91 13.66 -1.74 -32.26
CA ASN A 91 14.95 -1.54 -31.60
C ASN A 91 15.70 -0.28 -32.09
N GLY A 92 15.42 0.17 -33.31
CA GLY A 92 15.97 1.40 -33.89
C GLY A 92 15.18 2.68 -33.54
N GLY A 93 14.15 2.61 -32.69
CA GLY A 93 13.37 3.75 -32.23
C GLY A 93 12.22 4.17 -33.16
N ARG A 94 12.03 3.50 -34.29
CA ARG A 94 10.89 3.75 -35.18
C ARG A 94 9.60 3.19 -34.57
N GLU A 95 8.57 4.03 -34.48
CA GLU A 95 7.20 3.63 -34.12
C GLU A 95 6.62 2.66 -35.16
N VAL A 96 6.08 1.54 -34.67
CA VAL A 96 5.55 0.43 -35.48
C VAL A 96 4.03 0.32 -35.37
N SER A 97 3.44 0.63 -34.22
CA SER A 97 1.98 0.70 -34.04
C SER A 97 1.60 1.63 -32.88
N ASN A 98 0.36 2.10 -32.92
CA ASN A 98 -0.29 2.86 -31.86
C ASN A 98 -1.73 2.37 -31.74
N PHE A 99 -2.04 1.72 -30.62
CA PHE A 99 -3.34 1.12 -30.34
C PHE A 99 -4.02 1.86 -29.21
N ASP A 100 -5.20 2.43 -29.46
CA ASP A 100 -6.07 3.00 -28.43
C ASP A 100 -7.02 1.92 -27.92
N THR A 101 -6.86 1.54 -26.66
CA THR A 101 -7.67 0.48 -26.04
C THR A 101 -9.12 0.90 -25.81
N ASN A 102 -9.42 2.21 -25.83
CA ASN A 102 -10.71 2.78 -25.43
C ASN A 102 -11.18 2.38 -24.02
N ILE A 103 -10.28 1.90 -23.15
CA ILE A 103 -10.58 1.63 -21.75
C ILE A 103 -10.82 2.99 -21.05
N ALA A 104 -11.87 3.06 -20.22
CA ALA A 104 -12.27 4.29 -19.54
C ALA A 104 -11.28 4.77 -18.46
N GLU A 105 -10.27 3.96 -18.16
CA GLU A 105 -9.23 4.19 -17.15
C GLU A 105 -7.85 4.23 -17.79
N ASN A 106 -6.89 4.87 -17.12
CA ASN A 106 -5.49 4.77 -17.51
C ASN A 106 -4.99 3.34 -17.25
N LEU A 107 -4.20 2.81 -18.20
CA LEU A 107 -3.52 1.54 -18.07
C LEU A 107 -2.45 1.62 -16.98
N LYS A 108 -2.53 0.71 -16.01
CA LYS A 108 -1.50 0.52 -15.00
C LYS A 108 -0.45 -0.49 -15.43
N SER A 109 -0.90 -1.61 -16.03
CA SER A 109 -0.04 -2.67 -16.53
C SER A 109 -0.67 -3.35 -17.73
N PHE A 110 0.15 -3.99 -18.55
CA PHE A 110 -0.32 -4.81 -19.66
C PHE A 110 0.71 -5.90 -19.96
N LYS A 111 0.26 -6.99 -20.58
CA LYS A 111 1.12 -8.08 -21.06
C LYS A 111 0.78 -8.39 -22.51
N ILE A 112 1.81 -8.72 -23.28
CA ILE A 112 1.68 -9.00 -24.71
C ILE A 112 2.26 -10.38 -25.01
N GLN A 113 1.48 -11.18 -25.72
CA GLN A 113 1.94 -12.44 -26.27
C GLN A 113 1.45 -12.51 -27.72
N GLU A 114 2.38 -12.50 -28.67
CA GLU A 114 2.05 -12.50 -30.11
C GLU A 114 1.15 -11.32 -30.52
N SER A 115 -0.11 -11.58 -30.90
CA SER A 115 -1.13 -10.58 -31.26
C SER A 115 -2.04 -10.17 -30.10
N ASP A 116 -1.90 -10.84 -28.96
CA ASP A 116 -2.85 -10.78 -27.87
C ASP A 116 -2.31 -9.84 -26.79
N ILE A 117 -3.19 -8.97 -26.29
CA ILE A 117 -2.86 -7.94 -25.32
C ILE A 117 -3.81 -8.06 -24.15
N TRP A 118 -3.28 -8.34 -22.97
CA TRP A 118 -4.01 -8.28 -21.71
C TRP A 118 -3.69 -6.96 -21.04
N ALA A 119 -4.71 -6.18 -20.70
CA ALA A 119 -4.56 -4.84 -20.17
C ALA A 119 -5.29 -4.71 -18.83
N GLY A 120 -4.60 -4.14 -17.84
CA GLY A 120 -5.13 -3.84 -16.51
C GLY A 120 -5.17 -2.34 -16.24
N GLY A 121 -6.35 -1.84 -15.92
CA GLY A 121 -6.59 -0.50 -15.38
C GLY A 121 -6.53 -0.49 -13.85
N LYS A 122 -7.34 0.37 -13.24
CA LYS A 122 -7.52 0.43 -11.79
C LYS A 122 -8.55 -0.61 -11.31
N TYR A 123 -9.66 -0.75 -12.03
CA TYR A 123 -10.72 -1.73 -11.76
C TYR A 123 -11.09 -2.55 -13.00
N ILE A 124 -10.68 -2.09 -14.18
CA ILE A 124 -11.03 -2.70 -15.47
C ILE A 124 -9.93 -3.64 -15.92
N TYR A 125 -10.31 -4.83 -16.36
CA TYR A 125 -9.48 -5.75 -17.13
C TYR A 125 -10.07 -5.93 -18.52
N SER A 126 -9.21 -5.90 -19.54
CA SER A 126 -9.56 -6.22 -20.92
C SER A 126 -8.54 -7.16 -21.56
N HIS A 127 -9.00 -8.01 -22.46
CA HIS A 127 -8.18 -8.86 -23.31
C HIS A 127 -8.50 -8.59 -24.78
N PHE A 128 -7.49 -8.13 -25.52
CA PHE A 128 -7.60 -7.82 -26.93
C PHE A 128 -6.89 -8.86 -27.78
N VAL A 129 -7.55 -9.33 -28.83
CA VAL A 129 -6.95 -10.18 -29.86
C VAL A 129 -7.05 -9.46 -31.19
N ASN A 130 -5.91 -9.19 -31.82
CA ASN A 130 -5.84 -8.35 -33.03
C ASN A 130 -6.57 -7.00 -32.84
N GLU A 131 -6.31 -6.32 -31.72
CA GLU A 131 -6.85 -5.00 -31.39
C GLU A 131 -8.40 -4.98 -31.21
N ARG A 132 -9.03 -6.15 -31.02
CA ARG A 132 -10.46 -6.27 -30.71
C ARG A 132 -10.65 -6.81 -29.30
N ASP A 133 -11.47 -6.13 -28.50
CA ASP A 133 -11.79 -6.55 -27.14
C ASP A 133 -12.64 -7.83 -27.16
N ILE A 134 -12.14 -8.89 -26.52
CA ILE A 134 -12.78 -10.21 -26.44
C ILE A 134 -13.27 -10.51 -25.03
N ASP A 135 -12.50 -10.16 -24.00
CA ASP A 135 -12.88 -10.35 -22.60
C ASP A 135 -12.79 -9.02 -21.85
N TYR A 136 -13.87 -8.66 -21.17
CA TYR A 136 -13.97 -7.42 -20.40
C TYR A 136 -14.60 -7.69 -19.04
N ILE A 137 -13.95 -7.23 -17.95
CA ILE A 137 -14.44 -7.37 -16.58
C ILE A 137 -14.19 -6.07 -15.80
N ILE A 138 -15.20 -5.64 -15.04
CA ILE A 138 -15.06 -4.59 -14.02
C ILE A 138 -15.07 -5.28 -12.66
N PHE A 139 -14.00 -5.10 -11.90
CA PHE A 139 -13.89 -5.62 -10.54
C PHE A 139 -14.34 -4.60 -9.50
N GLU A 140 -14.79 -5.11 -8.35
CA GLU A 140 -15.20 -4.31 -7.21
C GLU A 140 -14.02 -3.80 -6.37
N ASP A 141 -12.80 -4.21 -6.71
CA ASP A 141 -11.58 -3.88 -5.99
C ASP A 141 -10.39 -3.61 -6.93
N LEU A 142 -9.36 -2.96 -6.39
CA LEU A 142 -8.20 -2.48 -7.12
C LEU A 142 -7.37 -3.62 -7.68
N ILE A 143 -7.08 -3.53 -8.98
CA ILE A 143 -6.05 -4.33 -9.64
C ILE A 143 -4.69 -3.66 -9.35
N ASN A 144 -3.79 -4.44 -8.74
CA ASN A 144 -2.44 -4.03 -8.43
C ASN A 144 -1.45 -4.44 -9.52
N ASP A 145 -1.55 -5.68 -10.02
CA ASP A 145 -0.67 -6.18 -11.08
C ASP A 145 -1.30 -7.30 -11.92
N LEU A 146 -0.69 -7.59 -13.07
CA LEU A 146 -1.13 -8.56 -14.08
C LEU A 146 0.04 -9.44 -14.52
N ALA A 147 -0.14 -10.76 -14.44
CA ALA A 147 0.74 -11.77 -15.00
C ALA A 147 -0.01 -12.70 -15.96
N LEU A 148 0.75 -13.44 -16.78
CA LEU A 148 0.22 -14.46 -17.69
C LEU A 148 0.77 -15.83 -17.33
N CYS A 149 -0.12 -16.81 -17.17
CA CYS A 149 0.23 -18.20 -16.87
C CYS A 149 -0.59 -19.18 -17.73
N LYS A 150 -0.09 -20.40 -17.93
CA LYS A 150 -0.78 -21.43 -18.73
C LYS A 150 -1.53 -22.42 -17.83
N VAL A 151 -2.68 -22.01 -17.31
CA VAL A 151 -3.40 -22.73 -16.24
C VAL A 151 -4.42 -23.71 -16.82
N SER A 152 -5.32 -23.25 -17.69
CA SER A 152 -6.39 -24.08 -18.27
C SER A 152 -5.86 -25.12 -19.28
N GLY A 153 -4.66 -24.92 -19.81
CA GLY A 153 -3.95 -25.88 -20.67
C GLY A 153 -2.64 -25.30 -21.19
N ASP A 154 -1.80 -26.13 -21.78
CA ASP A 154 -0.43 -25.71 -22.19
C ASP A 154 -0.42 -24.74 -23.40
N LEU A 155 -1.56 -24.60 -24.05
CA LEU A 155 -1.81 -23.66 -25.16
C LEU A 155 -2.75 -22.52 -24.77
N VAL A 156 -3.32 -22.54 -23.56
CA VAL A 156 -4.28 -21.52 -23.11
C VAL A 156 -3.57 -20.60 -22.14
N THR A 157 -3.33 -19.37 -22.58
CA THR A 157 -2.81 -18.32 -21.72
C THR A 157 -3.96 -17.73 -20.90
N ASN A 158 -3.78 -17.70 -19.58
CA ASN A 158 -4.72 -17.16 -18.62
C ASN A 158 -4.11 -15.90 -17.99
N ALA A 159 -4.93 -14.88 -17.83
CA ALA A 159 -4.56 -13.72 -17.03
C ALA A 159 -4.66 -14.05 -15.54
N VAL A 160 -3.67 -13.61 -14.78
CA VAL A 160 -3.61 -13.74 -13.32
C VAL A 160 -3.47 -12.35 -12.75
N LEU A 161 -4.43 -11.95 -11.91
CA LEU A 161 -4.54 -10.60 -11.38
C LEU A 161 -4.30 -10.58 -9.87
N ALA A 162 -3.49 -9.63 -9.41
CA ALA A 162 -3.31 -9.33 -8.00
C ALA A 162 -4.29 -8.23 -7.57
N PHE A 163 -5.03 -8.46 -6.50
CA PHE A 163 -6.03 -7.54 -5.97
C PHE A 163 -5.66 -7.00 -4.60
N ASN A 164 -6.22 -5.85 -4.25
CA ASN A 164 -5.98 -5.22 -2.95
C ASN A 164 -6.66 -5.95 -1.78
N ASP A 165 -7.69 -6.75 -2.03
CA ASP A 165 -8.43 -7.59 -1.07
C ASP A 165 -7.69 -8.86 -0.62
N LYS A 166 -6.36 -8.87 -0.74
CA LYS A 166 -5.50 -10.01 -0.36
C LYS A 166 -5.74 -11.25 -1.24
N THR A 167 -6.26 -11.09 -2.46
CA THR A 167 -6.44 -12.22 -3.39
C THR A 167 -5.61 -12.14 -4.66
N ILE A 168 -5.17 -13.31 -5.15
CA ILE A 168 -4.70 -13.51 -6.52
C ILE A 168 -5.79 -14.29 -7.26
N ARG A 169 -6.32 -13.75 -8.36
CA ARG A 169 -7.42 -14.39 -9.10
C ARG A 169 -6.96 -14.81 -10.48
N VAL A 170 -7.27 -16.05 -10.85
CA VAL A 170 -6.98 -16.61 -12.18
C VAL A 170 -8.22 -16.46 -13.05
N LEU A 171 -8.05 -15.90 -14.24
CA LEU A 171 -9.13 -15.68 -15.21
C LEU A 171 -9.08 -16.70 -16.34
N ASP A 172 -10.26 -17.17 -16.75
CA ASP A 172 -10.48 -17.96 -17.96
C ASP A 172 -11.45 -17.20 -18.86
N GLY A 173 -10.87 -16.39 -19.77
CA GLY A 173 -11.59 -15.35 -20.50
C GLY A 173 -12.21 -14.31 -19.54
N SER A 174 -13.50 -14.03 -19.72
CA SER A 174 -14.28 -13.08 -18.91
C SER A 174 -14.78 -13.61 -17.54
N LYS A 175 -14.25 -14.73 -17.05
CA LYS A 175 -14.67 -15.33 -15.76
C LYS A 175 -13.51 -15.57 -14.82
N VAL A 176 -13.72 -15.31 -13.54
CA VAL A 176 -12.82 -15.75 -12.47
C VAL A 176 -12.97 -17.26 -12.30
N LYS A 177 -11.88 -18.00 -12.50
CA LYS A 177 -11.84 -19.46 -12.37
C LYS A 177 -11.74 -19.89 -10.91
N TYR A 178 -10.76 -19.35 -10.19
CA TYR A 178 -10.57 -19.52 -8.75
C TYR A 178 -9.68 -18.38 -8.21
N SER A 179 -9.64 -18.26 -6.89
CA SER A 179 -8.85 -17.24 -6.18
C SER A 179 -7.96 -17.88 -5.11
N GLN A 180 -6.72 -17.42 -4.99
CA GLN A 180 -5.83 -17.68 -3.86
C GLN A 180 -5.94 -16.54 -2.86
N VAL A 181 -6.24 -16.83 -1.60
CA VAL A 181 -6.21 -15.85 -0.50
C VAL A 181 -4.81 -15.82 0.10
N LEU A 182 -4.32 -14.63 0.42
CA LEU A 182 -3.02 -14.34 1.04
C LEU A 182 -3.19 -13.64 2.39
N SER A 183 -2.11 -13.53 3.16
CA SER A 183 -2.07 -12.78 4.42
C SER A 183 -2.15 -11.27 4.22
N SER A 184 -1.67 -10.77 3.08
CA SER A 184 -1.59 -9.34 2.75
C SER A 184 -1.85 -9.11 1.27
N SER A 185 -2.17 -7.86 0.90
CA SER A 185 -2.50 -7.44 -0.46
C SER A 185 -1.31 -7.65 -1.41
N PRO A 186 -1.41 -8.52 -2.43
CA PRO A 186 -0.35 -8.68 -3.42
C PRO A 186 -0.22 -7.40 -4.27
N THR A 187 1.02 -6.92 -4.41
CA THR A 187 1.35 -5.65 -5.09
C THR A 187 2.08 -5.84 -6.41
N VAL A 188 2.75 -6.99 -6.59
CA VAL A 188 3.48 -7.34 -7.80
C VAL A 188 3.50 -8.85 -8.00
N LEU A 189 3.46 -9.29 -9.26
CA LEU A 189 3.50 -10.68 -9.69
C LEU A 189 4.65 -10.90 -10.68
N SER A 190 5.29 -12.06 -10.63
CA SER A 190 6.33 -12.42 -11.61
C SER A 190 6.38 -13.91 -11.87
N ASN A 191 6.46 -14.30 -13.14
CA ASN A 191 6.59 -15.70 -13.52
C ASN A 191 7.92 -16.27 -13.01
N TYR A 192 7.88 -17.45 -12.39
CA TYR A 192 9.05 -18.08 -11.81
C TYR A 192 9.28 -19.47 -12.37
N ASN A 193 10.50 -19.69 -12.87
CA ASN A 193 11.02 -21.01 -13.21
C ASN A 193 12.38 -21.13 -12.51
N GLN A 194 12.55 -22.20 -11.73
CA GLN A 194 13.75 -22.39 -10.93
C GLN A 194 15.01 -22.52 -11.80
N ARG A 195 14.88 -23.08 -13.01
CA ARG A 195 15.96 -23.16 -14.02
C ARG A 195 15.50 -22.58 -15.35
N ALA A 196 16.44 -22.02 -16.11
CA ALA A 196 16.16 -21.36 -17.39
C ALA A 196 15.48 -22.27 -18.44
N ASN A 197 15.74 -23.58 -18.39
CA ASN A 197 15.19 -24.57 -19.32
C ASN A 197 14.06 -25.42 -18.72
N ASP A 198 13.53 -25.00 -17.57
CA ASP A 198 12.44 -25.72 -16.93
C ASP A 198 11.08 -25.24 -17.46
N PHE A 199 10.65 -25.88 -18.54
CA PHE A 199 9.34 -25.64 -19.14
C PHE A 199 8.20 -26.35 -18.40
N SER A 200 8.50 -27.14 -17.35
CA SER A 200 7.48 -27.88 -16.62
C SER A 200 6.71 -27.00 -15.62
N HIS A 201 7.26 -25.84 -15.26
CA HIS A 201 6.74 -24.94 -14.22
C HIS A 201 6.17 -23.60 -14.76
N THR A 202 5.56 -23.57 -15.95
CA THR A 202 4.88 -22.36 -16.50
C THR A 202 3.62 -21.90 -15.72
N ARG A 203 3.47 -22.39 -14.50
CA ARG A 203 2.35 -22.18 -13.59
C ARG A 203 2.79 -21.69 -12.21
N SER A 204 4.10 -21.51 -12.00
CA SER A 204 4.64 -21.00 -10.74
C SER A 204 4.81 -19.48 -10.82
N LEU A 205 4.27 -18.78 -9.84
CA LEU A 205 4.17 -17.33 -9.81
C LEU A 205 4.68 -16.80 -8.47
N LEU A 206 5.72 -15.99 -8.53
CA LEU A 206 6.18 -15.22 -7.38
C LEU A 206 5.25 -14.04 -7.14
N TYR A 207 5.02 -13.71 -5.89
CA TYR A 207 4.31 -12.51 -5.49
C TYR A 207 5.06 -11.76 -4.39
N GLY A 208 4.91 -10.44 -4.39
CA GLY A 208 5.25 -9.56 -3.27
C GLY A 208 3.99 -8.89 -2.73
N THR A 209 3.97 -8.53 -1.46
CA THR A 209 2.81 -7.91 -0.81
C THR A 209 3.09 -6.50 -0.26
N SER A 210 2.01 -5.79 0.08
CA SER A 210 2.07 -4.48 0.74
C SER A 210 2.68 -4.54 2.15
N SER A 211 2.52 -5.67 2.85
CA SER A 211 3.18 -5.93 4.14
C SER A 211 4.68 -6.27 4.04
N GLY A 212 5.20 -6.46 2.83
CA GLY A 212 6.61 -6.81 2.62
C GLY A 212 6.92 -8.31 2.59
N SER A 213 5.92 -9.20 2.71
CA SER A 213 6.06 -10.64 2.52
C SER A 213 6.27 -11.03 1.04
N ILE A 214 7.08 -12.06 0.81
CA ILE A 214 7.29 -12.70 -0.50
C ILE A 214 6.79 -14.14 -0.48
N GLY A 215 6.22 -14.61 -1.58
CA GLY A 215 5.85 -16.01 -1.68
C GLY A 215 5.80 -16.54 -3.10
N LEU A 216 5.60 -17.85 -3.20
CA LEU A 216 5.47 -18.57 -4.45
C LEU A 216 4.18 -19.37 -4.45
N VAL A 217 3.32 -19.09 -5.43
CA VAL A 217 2.10 -19.86 -5.66
C VAL A 217 2.25 -20.69 -6.92
N ASN A 218 1.81 -21.94 -6.86
CA ASN A 218 1.64 -22.79 -8.04
C ASN A 218 0.18 -22.84 -8.45
N LEU A 219 -0.10 -22.52 -9.71
CA LEU A 219 -1.45 -22.43 -10.26
C LEU A 219 -1.80 -23.74 -10.98
N GLU A 220 -2.43 -24.68 -10.27
CA GLU A 220 -2.94 -25.92 -10.88
C GLU A 220 -4.22 -25.65 -11.67
N ARG A 221 -4.71 -26.64 -12.42
CA ARG A 221 -5.87 -26.44 -13.32
C ARG A 221 -7.13 -25.94 -12.60
N GLU A 222 -7.41 -26.47 -11.42
CA GLU A 222 -8.66 -26.22 -10.67
C GLU A 222 -8.45 -25.49 -9.35
N ARG A 223 -7.20 -25.32 -8.91
CA ARG A 223 -6.86 -24.68 -7.64
C ARG A 223 -5.47 -24.09 -7.67
N SER A 224 -5.20 -23.15 -6.78
CA SER A 224 -3.84 -22.73 -6.44
C SER A 224 -3.30 -23.52 -5.25
N ASN A 225 -1.98 -23.63 -5.18
CA ASN A 225 -1.26 -24.16 -4.04
C ASN A 225 -0.15 -23.18 -3.64
N LEU A 226 -0.22 -22.63 -2.43
CA LEU A 226 0.84 -21.79 -1.88
C LEU A 226 2.02 -22.70 -1.50
N LEU A 227 3.14 -22.60 -2.21
CA LEU A 227 4.30 -23.47 -1.99
C LEU A 227 5.11 -23.02 -0.78
N TRP A 228 5.37 -21.73 -0.68
CA TRP A 228 6.03 -21.11 0.47
C TRP A 228 5.69 -19.62 0.52
N ASN A 229 5.80 -19.07 1.72
CA ASN A 229 5.66 -17.65 2.01
C ASN A 229 6.69 -17.30 3.09
N ILE A 230 7.38 -16.18 2.92
CA ILE A 230 8.30 -15.63 3.89
C ILE A 230 7.68 -14.33 4.38
N ASP A 231 7.11 -14.40 5.58
CA ASP A 231 6.63 -13.21 6.28
C ASP A 231 7.84 -12.49 6.85
N MET A 232 8.07 -11.28 6.34
CA MET A 232 9.16 -10.42 6.79
C MET A 232 8.60 -9.07 7.18
N GLU A 233 9.08 -8.54 8.30
CA GLU A 233 8.88 -7.14 8.64
C GLU A 233 9.63 -6.28 7.63
N GLY A 234 8.89 -5.71 6.69
CA GLY A 234 9.44 -4.87 5.63
C GLY A 234 8.40 -3.93 5.07
N LYS A 235 8.84 -2.95 4.28
CA LYS A 235 7.93 -2.09 3.52
C LYS A 235 7.43 -2.81 2.28
N GLU A 236 6.38 -2.25 1.69
CA GLU A 236 5.75 -2.72 0.46
C GLU A 236 6.77 -3.09 -0.61
N ILE A 237 6.54 -4.23 -1.26
CA ILE A 237 7.34 -4.69 -2.39
C ILE A 237 6.78 -4.07 -3.66
N ASN A 238 7.56 -3.24 -4.32
CA ASN A 238 7.17 -2.55 -5.56
C ASN A 238 7.48 -3.38 -6.80
N CYS A 239 8.54 -4.19 -6.76
CA CYS A 239 8.98 -5.01 -7.89
C CYS A 239 9.64 -6.31 -7.44
N ILE A 240 9.38 -7.38 -8.19
CA ILE A 240 9.97 -8.71 -7.97
C ILE A 240 10.36 -9.33 -9.32
N SER A 241 11.52 -10.00 -9.35
CA SER A 241 12.01 -10.70 -10.55
C SER A 241 12.83 -11.92 -10.16
N SER A 242 13.20 -12.72 -11.16
CA SER A 242 14.09 -13.87 -10.96
C SER A 242 15.20 -13.91 -12.01
N TYR A 243 16.44 -14.06 -11.54
CA TYR A 243 17.63 -14.13 -12.39
C TYR A 243 18.75 -14.85 -11.66
N ASP A 244 19.57 -15.60 -12.38
CA ASP A 244 20.74 -16.30 -11.82
C ASP A 244 21.90 -15.30 -11.64
N MET A 245 21.98 -14.71 -10.45
CA MET A 245 23.03 -13.76 -10.07
C MET A 245 24.28 -14.47 -9.54
N THR A 246 24.11 -15.63 -8.90
CA THR A 246 25.22 -16.41 -8.33
C THR A 246 25.99 -17.23 -9.37
N GLY A 247 25.40 -17.48 -10.53
CA GLY A 247 25.95 -18.32 -11.59
C GLY A 247 25.91 -19.81 -11.27
N ASP A 248 25.08 -20.23 -10.31
CA ASP A 248 24.96 -21.63 -9.89
C ASP A 248 23.94 -22.43 -10.74
N GLY A 249 23.30 -21.77 -11.71
CA GLY A 249 22.32 -22.34 -12.61
C GLY A 249 20.88 -22.33 -12.08
N PHE A 250 20.67 -21.85 -10.85
CA PHE A 250 19.36 -21.63 -10.25
C PHE A 250 19.06 -20.13 -10.22
N LYS A 251 17.79 -19.77 -10.47
CA LYS A 251 17.41 -18.36 -10.40
C LYS A 251 17.25 -17.90 -8.96
N ASP A 252 17.94 -16.81 -8.64
CA ASP A 252 17.75 -16.04 -7.41
C ASP A 252 16.47 -15.20 -7.51
N VAL A 253 15.85 -14.91 -6.36
CA VAL A 253 14.69 -14.02 -6.25
C VAL A 253 15.18 -12.62 -5.91
N LEU A 254 14.80 -11.65 -6.74
CA LEU A 254 15.22 -10.26 -6.66
C LEU A 254 14.05 -9.40 -6.23
N VAL A 255 14.21 -8.61 -5.18
CA VAL A 255 13.13 -7.83 -4.56
C VAL A 255 13.55 -6.36 -4.46
N GLY A 256 12.70 -5.45 -4.94
CA GLY A 256 12.86 -4.01 -4.75
C GLY A 256 11.69 -3.43 -3.94
N ARG A 257 12.02 -2.76 -2.83
CA ARG A 257 11.05 -2.25 -1.85
C ARG A 257 10.82 -0.75 -1.96
N ASN A 258 9.71 -0.30 -1.36
CA ASN A 258 9.31 1.10 -1.35
C ASN A 258 10.19 2.02 -0.46
N ASP A 259 10.97 1.45 0.46
CA ASP A 259 11.96 2.17 1.28
C ASP A 259 13.35 2.28 0.61
N GLY A 260 13.49 1.73 -0.60
CA GLY A 260 14.76 1.71 -1.32
C GLY A 260 15.66 0.52 -1.03
N LYS A 261 15.20 -0.45 -0.23
CA LYS A 261 15.96 -1.70 -0.03
C LYS A 261 15.83 -2.60 -1.27
N ILE A 262 16.96 -3.16 -1.69
CA ILE A 262 17.10 -4.14 -2.75
C ILE A 262 17.65 -5.41 -2.11
N GLU A 263 16.95 -6.52 -2.27
CA GLU A 263 17.28 -7.78 -1.63
C GLU A 263 17.42 -8.90 -2.67
N ILE A 264 18.42 -9.75 -2.47
CA ILE A 264 18.72 -10.91 -3.32
C ILE A 264 18.59 -12.13 -2.43
N TYR A 265 17.66 -13.01 -2.77
CA TYR A 265 17.43 -14.27 -2.07
C TYR A 265 17.87 -15.43 -2.96
N SER A 266 18.62 -16.36 -2.37
CA SER A 266 19.15 -17.54 -3.04
C SER A 266 18.69 -18.79 -2.30
N PHE A 267 18.43 -19.87 -3.04
CA PHE A 267 18.12 -21.16 -2.42
C PHE A 267 19.40 -21.77 -1.87
N ASP A 268 19.40 -22.13 -0.59
CA ASP A 268 20.50 -22.90 -0.03
C ASP A 268 20.47 -24.33 -0.58
N GLN A 269 21.59 -24.79 -1.12
CA GLN A 269 21.70 -26.10 -1.76
C GLN A 269 21.58 -27.25 -0.75
N SER A 270 21.80 -26.98 0.54
CA SER A 270 21.75 -28.01 1.58
C SER A 270 20.35 -28.18 2.19
N SER A 271 19.68 -27.08 2.53
CA SER A 271 18.35 -27.07 3.15
C SER A 271 17.20 -26.96 2.15
N GLY A 272 17.45 -26.40 0.96
CA GLY A 272 16.40 -26.02 0.01
C GLY A 272 15.60 -24.79 0.42
N GLU A 273 16.00 -24.11 1.51
CA GLU A 273 15.34 -22.89 1.99
C GLU A 273 15.82 -21.67 1.21
N LEU A 274 14.92 -20.72 1.01
CA LEU A 274 15.23 -19.45 0.37
C LEU A 274 15.78 -18.47 1.43
N LEU A 275 17.06 -18.13 1.32
CA LEU A 275 17.77 -17.30 2.29
C LEU A 275 18.19 -15.97 1.69
N LEU A 276 18.21 -14.92 2.52
CA LEU A 276 18.73 -13.61 2.12
C LEU A 276 20.24 -13.69 1.92
N ASN A 277 20.70 -13.53 0.69
CA ASN A 277 22.12 -13.59 0.31
C ASN A 277 22.80 -12.21 0.43
N SER A 278 22.10 -11.15 0.00
CA SER A 278 22.63 -9.79 0.04
C SER A 278 21.53 -8.73 0.00
N SER A 279 21.80 -7.57 0.61
CA SER A 279 20.90 -6.42 0.65
C SER A 279 21.67 -5.12 0.45
N LEU A 280 21.07 -4.17 -0.28
CA LEU A 280 21.60 -2.81 -0.50
C LEU A 280 20.46 -1.80 -0.38
N ASN A 281 20.70 -0.63 0.21
CA ASN A 281 19.71 0.44 0.25
C ASN A 281 20.10 1.60 -0.68
N VAL A 282 19.19 2.01 -1.57
CA VAL A 282 19.37 3.14 -2.50
C VAL A 282 18.74 4.45 -2.02
N SER A 283 18.29 4.52 -0.77
CA SER A 283 17.74 5.68 -0.05
C SER A 283 16.42 6.25 -0.58
N GLU A 284 15.82 5.58 -1.56
CA GLU A 284 14.60 6.02 -2.23
C GLU A 284 13.84 4.81 -2.76
N GLY A 285 12.50 4.85 -2.69
CA GLY A 285 11.65 3.75 -3.16
C GLY A 285 11.95 3.31 -4.59
N VAL A 286 12.19 2.01 -4.73
CA VAL A 286 12.44 1.36 -6.01
C VAL A 286 11.12 1.24 -6.75
N THR A 287 11.06 1.70 -8.00
CA THR A 287 9.85 1.64 -8.83
C THR A 287 9.85 0.43 -9.76
N SER A 288 11.00 0.09 -10.32
CA SER A 288 11.13 -1.01 -11.28
C SER A 288 12.48 -1.69 -11.13
N LEU A 289 12.52 -2.97 -11.49
CA LEU A 289 13.71 -3.82 -11.43
C LEU A 289 13.80 -4.64 -12.72
N ALA A 290 14.99 -4.69 -13.30
CA ALA A 290 15.36 -5.59 -14.39
C ALA A 290 16.68 -6.26 -14.04
N ALA A 291 16.91 -7.49 -14.50
CA ALA A 291 18.16 -8.19 -14.29
C ALA A 291 18.61 -8.88 -15.58
N GLY A 292 19.91 -8.85 -15.84
CA GLY A 292 20.48 -9.32 -17.09
C GLY A 292 21.98 -9.07 -17.16
N LYS A 293 22.48 -8.84 -18.38
CA LYS A 293 23.88 -8.56 -18.68
C LYS A 293 24.04 -7.24 -19.44
N PRO A 294 23.64 -6.09 -18.88
CA PRO A 294 23.75 -4.81 -19.56
C PRO A 294 25.19 -4.45 -19.96
N ARG A 295 26.17 -4.89 -19.16
CA ARG A 295 27.61 -4.69 -19.41
C ARG A 295 28.36 -5.98 -19.77
N GLY A 296 27.63 -7.07 -20.04
CA GLY A 296 28.19 -8.40 -20.31
C GLY A 296 28.40 -9.28 -19.08
N SER A 297 28.20 -8.75 -17.87
CA SER A 297 28.18 -9.50 -16.61
C SER A 297 26.80 -9.40 -15.94
N PRO A 298 26.37 -10.41 -15.16
CA PRO A 298 25.16 -10.36 -14.33
C PRO A 298 25.08 -9.08 -13.51
N GLU A 299 23.97 -8.35 -13.68
CA GLU A 299 23.71 -7.11 -12.97
C GLU A 299 22.20 -6.87 -12.86
N ILE A 300 21.81 -6.31 -11.72
CA ILE A 300 20.45 -5.85 -11.44
C ILE A 300 20.42 -4.35 -11.72
N LEU A 301 19.47 -3.92 -12.54
CA LEU A 301 19.18 -2.52 -12.79
C LEU A 301 17.89 -2.15 -12.08
N VAL A 302 17.93 -1.04 -11.34
CA VAL A 302 16.78 -0.50 -10.63
C VAL A 302 16.54 0.94 -11.03
N SER A 303 15.27 1.33 -11.06
CA SER A 303 14.85 2.73 -11.14
C SER A 303 14.26 3.15 -9.81
N THR A 304 14.53 4.39 -9.41
CA THR A 304 13.90 5.01 -8.24
C THR A 304 12.79 5.98 -8.64
N TYR A 305 11.96 6.39 -7.68
CA TYR A 305 10.83 7.29 -7.94
C TYR A 305 11.23 8.65 -8.55
N SER A 306 12.36 9.23 -8.16
CA SER A 306 12.97 10.44 -8.75
C SER A 306 13.68 10.19 -10.08
N GLY A 307 13.75 8.94 -10.52
CA GLY A 307 14.25 8.52 -11.83
C GLY A 307 15.74 8.21 -11.88
N LYS A 308 16.39 7.94 -10.74
CA LYS A 308 17.78 7.45 -10.74
C LYS A 308 17.81 6.02 -11.28
N ILE A 309 18.71 5.76 -12.22
CA ILE A 309 19.00 4.43 -12.76
C ILE A 309 20.29 3.93 -12.13
N ILE A 310 20.17 2.85 -11.36
CA ILE A 310 21.24 2.32 -10.52
C ILE A 310 21.47 0.85 -10.87
N GLY A 311 22.73 0.50 -11.05
CA GLY A 311 23.22 -0.86 -11.20
C GLY A 311 23.68 -1.46 -9.88
N VAL A 312 23.35 -2.72 -9.66
CA VAL A 312 23.75 -3.53 -8.52
C VAL A 312 24.31 -4.85 -9.03
N GLY A 313 25.61 -5.05 -8.83
CA GLY A 313 26.31 -6.27 -9.25
C GLY A 313 27.74 -6.29 -8.75
N GLU A 314 28.53 -7.25 -9.24
CA GLU A 314 29.98 -7.29 -8.97
C GLU A 314 30.67 -6.18 -9.77
N SER A 315 31.32 -5.22 -9.10
CA SER A 315 32.03 -4.14 -9.78
C SER A 315 33.47 -4.50 -10.13
N ASN A 316 33.84 -4.17 -11.36
CA ASN A 316 35.23 -4.01 -11.81
C ASN A 316 35.52 -2.52 -12.10
N MET A 317 35.10 -1.61 -11.21
CA MET A 317 35.37 -0.18 -11.41
C MET A 317 36.86 0.10 -11.21
N PRO A 318 37.54 0.78 -12.15
CA PRO A 318 38.94 1.17 -11.98
C PRO A 318 39.09 2.12 -10.78
N ILE A 319 39.99 1.77 -9.85
CA ILE A 319 40.35 2.62 -8.71
C ILE A 319 40.99 3.92 -9.26
N GLY A 320 40.33 5.08 -9.09
CA GLY A 320 40.89 6.40 -9.43
C GLY A 320 40.04 7.34 -10.29
N THR A 321 38.87 6.92 -10.78
CA THR A 321 38.01 7.74 -11.67
C THR A 321 37.13 8.79 -10.97
N GLY A 322 36.97 8.72 -9.64
CA GLY A 322 36.08 9.62 -8.90
C GLY A 322 36.47 11.10 -8.97
N ALA A 323 37.77 11.42 -8.98
CA ALA A 323 38.23 12.82 -8.97
C ALA A 323 37.86 13.58 -10.26
N SER A 324 38.01 12.95 -11.42
CA SER A 324 37.67 13.56 -12.72
C SER A 324 36.17 13.77 -12.90
N VAL A 325 35.33 12.86 -12.39
CA VAL A 325 33.87 13.01 -12.39
C VAL A 325 33.45 14.17 -11.47
N ILE A 326 34.06 14.28 -10.29
CA ILE A 326 33.79 15.38 -9.35
C ILE A 326 34.13 16.73 -9.97
N GLU A 327 35.27 16.89 -10.64
CA GLU A 327 35.65 18.14 -11.30
C GLU A 327 34.66 18.51 -12.43
N GLY A 328 34.21 17.53 -13.22
CA GLY A 328 33.19 17.75 -14.25
C GLY A 328 31.87 18.24 -13.66
N LEU A 329 31.36 17.57 -12.61
CA LEU A 329 30.13 17.94 -11.92
C LEU A 329 30.24 19.32 -11.25
N GLN A 330 31.40 19.69 -10.70
CA GLN A 330 31.62 21.02 -10.13
C GLN A 330 31.52 22.13 -11.19
N GLY A 331 32.08 21.89 -12.38
CA GLY A 331 31.95 22.80 -13.51
C GLY A 331 30.50 22.97 -13.95
N GLU A 332 29.77 21.86 -14.09
CA GLU A 332 28.36 21.84 -14.46
C GLU A 332 27.47 22.55 -13.43
N ILE A 333 27.65 22.27 -12.14
CA ILE A 333 26.94 22.95 -11.04
C ILE A 333 27.15 24.47 -11.11
N THR A 334 28.37 24.92 -11.40
CA THR A 334 28.69 26.35 -11.47
C THR A 334 27.98 27.01 -12.65
N LEU A 335 27.96 26.35 -13.81
CA LEU A 335 27.27 26.82 -15.01
C LEU A 335 25.75 26.86 -14.80
N LEU A 336 25.15 25.78 -14.26
CA LEU A 336 23.72 25.69 -14.01
C LEU A 336 23.26 26.73 -12.97
N LYS A 337 24.02 26.94 -11.89
CA LYS A 337 23.73 28.00 -10.92
C LYS A 337 23.66 29.37 -11.57
N HIS A 338 24.62 29.69 -12.45
CA HIS A 338 24.62 30.95 -13.18
C HIS A 338 23.40 31.08 -14.11
N GLN A 339 23.04 30.01 -14.84
CA GLN A 339 21.84 30.01 -15.70
C GLN A 339 20.55 30.22 -14.91
N VAL A 340 20.42 29.55 -13.75
CA VAL A 340 19.27 29.70 -12.85
C VAL A 340 19.19 31.12 -12.30
N ASP A 341 20.30 31.71 -11.87
CA ASP A 341 20.32 33.08 -11.35
C ASP A 341 19.94 34.12 -12.41
N MET A 342 20.36 33.91 -13.66
CA MET A 342 19.94 34.75 -14.79
C MET A 342 18.43 34.61 -15.05
N ALA A 343 17.91 33.39 -15.14
CA ALA A 343 16.48 33.13 -15.35
C ALA A 343 15.61 33.70 -14.22
N LYS A 344 16.07 33.59 -12.97
CA LYS A 344 15.39 34.22 -11.81
C LYS A 344 15.30 35.73 -11.96
N ARG A 345 16.38 36.40 -12.36
CA ARG A 345 16.37 37.86 -12.59
C ARG A 345 15.40 38.24 -13.70
N GLU A 346 15.37 37.49 -14.80
CA GLU A 346 14.43 37.72 -15.91
C GLU A 346 12.97 37.55 -15.47
N SER A 347 12.66 36.52 -14.67
CA SER A 347 11.31 36.27 -14.13
C SER A 347 10.80 37.36 -13.17
N VAL A 348 11.70 37.99 -12.41
CA VAL A 348 11.35 39.10 -11.49
C VAL A 348 11.08 40.40 -12.27
N THR A 349 11.70 40.56 -13.44
CA THR A 349 11.53 41.75 -14.30
C THR A 349 10.26 41.73 -15.16
N SER A 350 9.56 40.60 -15.26
CA SER A 350 8.28 40.48 -15.97
C SER A 350 7.10 40.70 -14.99
N PHE A 351 6.20 41.65 -15.30
CA PHE A 351 4.98 41.96 -14.52
C PHE A 351 4.05 40.72 -14.31
N PRO A 352 3.14 40.71 -13.31
CA PRO A 352 2.50 39.51 -12.78
C PRO A 352 1.39 38.98 -13.71
N GLY A 353 1.79 38.34 -14.80
CA GLY A 353 0.97 37.42 -15.58
C GLY A 353 1.13 36.01 -15.03
N GLN A 354 0.06 35.20 -15.08
CA GLN A 354 -0.03 33.81 -14.61
C GLN A 354 1.32 33.06 -14.69
N THR A 355 1.98 32.89 -13.55
CA THR A 355 3.13 32.02 -13.42
C THR A 355 2.64 30.57 -13.44
N SER A 356 2.78 29.89 -14.58
CA SER A 356 2.59 28.44 -14.65
C SER A 356 3.81 27.78 -14.01
N GLY A 357 3.73 27.51 -12.71
CA GLY A 357 4.74 26.75 -12.00
C GLY A 357 4.56 25.25 -12.26
N THR A 358 5.65 24.53 -12.54
CA THR A 358 5.64 23.07 -12.58
C THR A 358 5.54 22.54 -11.15
N THR A 359 4.46 21.84 -10.82
CA THR A 359 4.30 21.17 -9.52
C THR A 359 5.13 19.90 -9.49
N ALA A 360 5.88 19.66 -8.41
CA ALA A 360 6.53 18.39 -8.16
C ALA A 360 5.47 17.27 -8.15
N LYS A 361 5.76 16.10 -8.73
CA LYS A 361 4.84 14.97 -8.67
C LYS A 361 5.01 14.24 -7.34
N VAL A 362 3.89 14.02 -6.67
CA VAL A 362 3.82 13.36 -5.38
C VAL A 362 2.89 12.16 -5.46
N SER A 363 3.41 11.00 -5.05
CA SER A 363 2.65 9.79 -4.81
C SER A 363 2.23 9.75 -3.34
N ASN A 364 1.05 9.22 -3.06
CA ASN A 364 0.51 9.16 -1.71
C ASN A 364 -0.38 7.93 -1.53
N THR A 365 -0.38 7.40 -0.31
CA THR A 365 -1.25 6.31 0.13
C THR A 365 -1.69 6.57 1.57
N LEU A 366 -2.95 6.28 1.85
CA LEU A 366 -3.51 6.22 3.21
C LEU A 366 -4.16 4.85 3.35
N SER A 367 -3.55 3.97 4.14
CA SER A 367 -4.04 2.60 4.34
C SER A 367 -4.31 2.33 5.82
N LEU A 368 -5.38 1.58 6.10
CA LEU A 368 -5.66 1.05 7.42
C LEU A 368 -4.81 -0.22 7.63
N ILE A 369 -4.00 -0.23 8.68
CA ILE A 369 -3.27 -1.41 9.14
C ILE A 369 -4.15 -2.09 10.19
N GLY A 370 -4.83 -3.17 9.79
CA GLY A 370 -5.78 -3.91 10.62
C GLY A 370 -5.15 -4.39 11.93
N ASP A 371 -4.01 -5.06 11.86
CA ASP A 371 -3.34 -5.67 13.02
C ASP A 371 -2.90 -4.64 14.09
N GLU A 372 -2.55 -3.42 13.68
CA GLU A 372 -2.14 -2.33 14.59
C GLU A 372 -3.30 -1.38 14.96
N ALA A 373 -4.47 -1.55 14.33
CA ALA A 373 -5.61 -0.64 14.39
C ALA A 373 -5.21 0.84 14.25
N CYS A 374 -4.47 1.13 13.17
CA CYS A 374 -4.01 2.48 12.86
C CYS A 374 -3.93 2.73 11.35
N TYR A 375 -3.91 4.00 10.96
CA TYR A 375 -3.66 4.41 9.60
C TYR A 375 -2.18 4.69 9.36
N LEU A 376 -1.67 4.24 8.22
CA LEU A 376 -0.37 4.62 7.70
C LEU A 376 -0.56 5.58 6.52
N LEU A 377 -0.16 6.83 6.72
CA LEU A 377 -0.03 7.82 5.66
C LEU A 377 1.39 7.81 5.12
N THR A 378 1.53 7.54 3.83
CA THR A 378 2.82 7.54 3.14
C THR A 378 2.80 8.53 1.98
N ILE A 379 3.88 9.30 1.84
CA ILE A 379 4.05 10.31 0.80
C ILE A 379 5.44 10.14 0.20
N GLN A 380 5.48 10.13 -1.13
CA GLN A 380 6.73 10.06 -1.89
C GLN A 380 6.78 11.17 -2.93
N SER A 381 7.84 11.97 -2.92
CA SER A 381 8.05 13.11 -3.80
C SER A 381 9.26 12.87 -4.70
N GLN A 382 9.18 13.29 -5.96
CA GLN A 382 10.31 13.22 -6.89
C GLN A 382 11.44 14.18 -6.49
N GLU A 383 11.06 15.21 -5.74
CA GLU A 383 11.92 16.30 -5.32
C GLU A 383 12.02 16.30 -3.80
N PRO A 384 13.15 16.71 -3.21
CA PRO A 384 13.27 16.74 -1.77
C PRO A 384 12.20 17.62 -1.12
N ILE A 385 11.59 17.10 -0.08
CA ILE A 385 10.55 17.76 0.70
C ILE A 385 11.23 18.67 1.70
N GLY A 386 10.86 19.96 1.73
CA GLY A 386 11.36 20.90 2.73
C GLY A 386 10.42 21.04 3.93
N LEU A 387 9.11 21.08 3.67
CA LEU A 387 8.08 21.28 4.69
C LEU A 387 6.82 20.48 4.34
N ILE A 388 6.19 19.90 5.36
CA ILE A 388 4.82 19.38 5.28
C ILE A 388 4.01 20.04 6.39
N CYS A 389 2.89 20.67 6.02
CA CYS A 389 1.90 21.13 6.99
C CYS A 389 0.67 20.22 6.89
N LEU A 390 0.24 19.66 8.01
CA LEU A 390 -0.96 18.84 8.12
C LEU A 390 -2.03 19.60 8.90
N GLN A 391 -3.23 19.66 8.34
CA GLN A 391 -4.43 20.18 8.98
C GLN A 391 -5.49 19.08 9.00
N SER A 392 -6.01 18.77 10.18
CA SER A 392 -7.05 17.75 10.36
C SER A 392 -8.28 18.38 11.01
N GLU A 393 -9.45 18.06 10.48
CA GLU A 393 -10.75 18.42 11.09
C GLU A 393 -11.16 17.49 12.23
N VAL A 394 -10.46 16.37 12.37
CA VAL A 394 -10.69 15.33 13.36
C VAL A 394 -9.45 15.12 14.24
N PRO A 395 -9.64 14.73 15.52
CA PRO A 395 -8.55 14.40 16.41
C PRO A 395 -7.84 13.14 15.92
N LEU A 396 -6.51 13.21 15.86
CA LEU A 396 -5.61 12.14 15.47
C LEU A 396 -4.66 11.87 16.62
N ASP A 397 -4.57 10.62 17.05
CA ASP A 397 -3.56 10.16 18.01
C ASP A 397 -2.35 9.63 17.23
N LEU A 398 -1.25 10.41 17.21
CA LEU A 398 -0.02 9.99 16.55
C LEU A 398 0.60 8.79 17.28
N ILE A 399 0.95 7.76 16.50
CA ILE A 399 1.73 6.62 16.98
C ILE A 399 3.18 6.95 16.62
N GLU A 400 3.94 7.36 17.63
CA GLU A 400 5.32 7.84 17.45
C GLU A 400 6.18 6.83 16.69
N ASP A 401 6.85 7.33 15.65
CA ASP A 401 8.05 6.73 15.08
C ASP A 401 9.21 7.63 15.51
N GLU A 402 10.29 7.04 16.04
CA GLU A 402 11.42 7.74 16.69
C GLU A 402 12.13 8.75 15.74
N ASN A 403 11.77 8.74 14.45
CA ASN A 403 12.27 9.60 13.39
C ASN A 403 11.39 10.81 13.04
N SER A 404 10.24 11.01 13.69
CA SER A 404 9.29 12.07 13.33
C SER A 404 9.77 13.48 13.78
N LYS A 405 10.38 14.21 12.85
CA LYS A 405 10.80 15.63 12.99
C LYS A 405 9.59 16.59 13.04
N VAL A 406 8.66 16.40 13.97
CA VAL A 406 7.56 17.32 14.26
C VAL A 406 8.14 18.54 14.98
N ILE A 407 8.01 19.73 14.39
CA ILE A 407 8.47 20.97 15.04
C ILE A 407 7.36 21.61 15.86
N HIS A 408 6.11 21.48 15.42
CA HIS A 408 4.98 22.17 16.04
C HIS A 408 3.71 21.34 15.90
N ASN A 409 2.99 21.16 17.01
CA ASN A 409 1.68 20.53 17.07
C ASN A 409 0.75 21.44 17.89
N VAL A 410 -0.27 21.99 17.24
CA VAL A 410 -1.35 22.73 17.92
C VAL A 410 -2.61 21.91 17.81
N GLN A 411 -3.24 21.66 18.94
CA GLN A 411 -4.57 21.07 19.02
C GLN A 411 -5.51 22.13 19.61
N ASP A 412 -6.54 22.48 18.86
CA ASP A 412 -7.56 23.44 19.29
C ASP A 412 -8.94 22.93 18.86
N GLU A 413 -9.87 22.83 19.80
CA GLU A 413 -11.26 22.40 19.58
C GLU A 413 -11.45 21.12 18.71
N GLY A 414 -10.53 20.15 18.81
CA GLY A 414 -10.58 18.89 18.05
C GLY A 414 -9.98 18.96 16.64
N GLN A 415 -9.53 20.13 16.20
CA GLN A 415 -8.72 20.31 15.00
C GLN A 415 -7.23 20.19 15.35
N ILE A 416 -6.46 19.64 14.41
CA ILE A 416 -5.02 19.45 14.59
C ILE A 416 -4.26 20.16 13.47
N LEU A 417 -3.26 20.96 13.86
CA LEU A 417 -2.29 21.56 12.96
C LEU A 417 -0.89 21.07 13.33
N MET A 418 -0.25 20.38 12.39
CA MET A 418 1.11 19.87 12.56
C MET A 418 2.02 20.40 11.46
N THR A 419 3.27 20.71 11.82
CA THR A 419 4.29 21.13 10.85
C THR A 419 5.53 20.27 11.01
N PHE A 420 5.89 19.60 9.92
CA PHE A 420 7.09 18.80 9.76
C PHE A 420 8.09 19.56 8.89
N ARG A 421 9.33 19.64 9.33
CA ARG A 421 10.40 20.30 8.57
C ARG A 421 11.56 19.36 8.38
N PHE A 422 12.02 19.27 7.15
CA PHE A 422 13.11 18.39 6.76
C PHE A 422 14.32 19.27 6.38
N PRO A 423 15.38 19.24 7.19
CA PRO A 423 16.53 20.11 6.98
C PRO A 423 17.42 19.69 5.81
N ASP A 424 17.43 18.41 5.44
CA ASP A 424 18.29 17.87 4.39
C ASP A 424 17.53 17.64 3.08
N SER A 425 18.25 17.74 1.96
CA SER A 425 17.74 17.43 0.62
C SER A 425 17.64 15.93 0.31
N SER A 426 17.78 15.06 1.32
CA SER A 426 17.64 13.60 1.18
C SER A 426 16.21 13.11 1.45
N PHE A 427 15.35 13.95 2.01
CA PHE A 427 14.00 13.56 2.39
C PHE A 427 13.05 13.64 1.19
N THR A 428 12.88 12.53 0.48
CA THR A 428 11.87 12.37 -0.58
C THR A 428 10.66 11.55 -0.13
N HIS A 429 10.75 10.96 1.06
CA HIS A 429 9.74 10.07 1.63
C HIS A 429 9.29 10.58 3.00
N PHE A 430 7.99 10.48 3.27
CA PHE A 430 7.39 10.82 4.55
C PHE A 430 6.36 9.75 4.92
N GLU A 431 6.45 9.27 6.16
CA GLU A 431 5.51 8.32 6.73
C GLU A 431 5.01 8.83 8.08
N MET A 432 3.73 8.59 8.35
CA MET A 432 3.11 8.92 9.63
C MET A 432 2.06 7.86 9.95
N LYS A 433 2.18 7.24 11.14
CA LYS A 433 1.15 6.38 11.71
C LYS A 433 0.28 7.19 12.68
N PHE A 434 -1.02 7.04 12.57
CA PHE A 434 -1.96 7.68 13.49
C PHE A 434 -3.20 6.83 13.69
N ARG A 435 -3.87 7.01 14.82
CA ARG A 435 -5.15 6.40 15.13
C ARG A 435 -6.25 7.46 15.12
N SER A 436 -7.39 7.09 14.57
CA SER A 436 -8.62 7.87 14.59
C SER A 436 -9.56 7.42 15.71
N THR A 437 -10.55 8.26 16.01
CA THR A 437 -11.68 7.91 16.88
C THR A 437 -12.89 7.59 16.01
N GLU A 438 -13.53 6.44 16.23
CA GLU A 438 -14.77 6.10 15.51
C GLU A 438 -15.90 7.09 15.83
N GLY A 439 -16.80 7.28 14.85
CA GLY A 439 -17.90 8.22 14.93
C GLY A 439 -17.54 9.64 14.51
N GLN A 440 -16.24 9.97 14.42
CA GLN A 440 -15.77 11.25 13.92
C GLN A 440 -15.26 11.10 12.49
N SER A 441 -15.75 11.98 11.60
CA SER A 441 -15.38 12.00 10.18
C SER A 441 -14.99 13.40 9.76
N GLY A 442 -14.02 13.52 8.86
CA GLY A 442 -13.58 14.81 8.36
C GLY A 442 -12.37 14.70 7.45
N ASP A 443 -11.98 15.84 6.89
CA ASP A 443 -10.85 15.90 5.97
C ASP A 443 -9.51 16.02 6.73
N ILE A 444 -8.50 15.33 6.21
CA ILE A 444 -7.08 15.52 6.53
C ILE A 444 -6.42 16.15 5.30
N GLN A 445 -5.90 17.37 5.47
CA GLN A 445 -5.26 18.16 4.44
C GLN A 445 -3.75 18.21 4.66
N LEU A 446 -2.98 17.91 3.62
CA LEU A 446 -1.52 17.97 3.66
C LEU A 446 -0.99 18.93 2.60
N TYR A 447 -0.25 19.94 3.04
CA TYR A 447 0.44 20.91 2.21
C TYR A 447 1.91 20.53 2.12
N ILE A 448 2.33 20.05 0.95
CA ILE A 448 3.70 19.59 0.69
C ILE A 448 4.45 20.69 -0.05
N ILE A 449 5.58 21.11 0.52
CA ILE A 449 6.42 22.17 -0.05
C ILE A 449 7.81 21.58 -0.33
N PRO A 450 8.17 21.37 -1.61
CA PRO A 450 9.49 20.88 -1.97
C PRO A 450 10.57 21.95 -1.78
N THR A 451 11.83 21.52 -1.81
CA THR A 451 12.99 22.41 -1.74
C THR A 451 13.20 23.22 -3.02
N LEU A 452 12.43 22.97 -4.08
CA LEU A 452 12.45 23.70 -5.34
C LEU A 452 12.11 25.20 -5.21
N GLU A 453 12.49 25.95 -6.25
CA GLU A 453 12.11 27.34 -6.47
C GLU A 453 11.44 27.49 -7.84
N PRO A 454 10.30 28.22 -7.97
CA PRO A 454 9.59 28.91 -6.90
C PRO A 454 8.96 27.94 -5.88
N LYS A 455 8.76 28.41 -4.64
CA LYS A 455 8.10 27.63 -3.59
C LYS A 455 6.62 27.48 -3.92
N ILE A 456 6.22 26.27 -4.30
CA ILE A 456 4.82 25.90 -4.57
C ILE A 456 4.40 24.89 -3.52
N ALA A 457 3.25 25.12 -2.89
CA ALA A 457 2.64 24.14 -2.00
C ALA A 457 1.65 23.28 -2.80
N GLN A 458 1.81 21.96 -2.76
CA GLN A 458 0.81 21.03 -3.27
C GLN A 458 -0.11 20.58 -2.13
N LEU A 459 -1.42 20.70 -2.33
CA LEU A 459 -2.43 20.24 -1.38
C LEU A 459 -2.90 18.83 -1.73
N LEU A 460 -2.76 17.91 -0.79
CA LEU A 460 -3.40 16.59 -0.79
C LEU A 460 -4.55 16.59 0.23
N LYS A 461 -5.65 15.92 -0.11
CA LYS A 461 -6.82 15.78 0.77
C LYS A 461 -7.16 14.31 0.93
N PHE A 462 -7.38 13.88 2.16
CA PHE A 462 -7.80 12.55 2.53
C PHE A 462 -9.09 12.64 3.35
N ASP A 463 -10.06 11.78 3.04
CA ASP A 463 -11.35 11.75 3.74
C ASP A 463 -11.34 10.60 4.76
N LEU A 464 -11.47 10.94 6.05
CA LEU A 464 -11.57 9.97 7.12
C LEU A 464 -13.04 9.62 7.39
N LYS A 465 -13.37 8.34 7.22
CA LYS A 465 -14.74 7.84 7.34
C LYS A 465 -15.20 7.74 8.81
N PRO A 466 -16.51 7.87 9.09
CA PRO A 466 -17.07 7.69 10.44
C PRO A 466 -16.67 6.35 11.08
N LEU A 467 -16.76 5.25 10.35
CA LEU A 467 -16.32 3.92 10.79
C LEU A 467 -14.91 3.61 10.26
N SER A 468 -13.97 4.49 10.55
CA SER A 468 -12.60 4.44 10.02
C SER A 468 -11.78 3.23 10.50
N LEU A 469 -12.14 2.58 11.60
CA LEU A 469 -11.41 1.43 12.14
C LEU A 469 -12.05 0.08 11.78
N HIS A 470 -12.85 0.04 10.71
CA HIS A 470 -13.44 -1.19 10.19
C HIS A 470 -12.69 -1.67 8.95
N GLU A 471 -12.18 -2.90 8.97
CA GLU A 471 -11.57 -3.55 7.81
C GLU A 471 -12.60 -4.43 7.09
N LYS A 472 -12.64 -4.35 5.76
CA LYS A 472 -13.51 -5.19 4.94
C LYS A 472 -13.00 -6.64 4.94
N VAL A 473 -13.91 -7.58 5.17
CA VAL A 473 -13.62 -9.03 5.15
C VAL A 473 -14.50 -9.74 4.12
N SER A 474 -14.11 -10.96 3.74
CA SER A 474 -14.82 -11.72 2.69
C SER A 474 -16.15 -12.31 3.18
N ALA A 475 -16.19 -12.79 4.42
CA ALA A 475 -17.38 -13.34 5.05
C ALA A 475 -17.25 -13.31 6.57
N ILE A 476 -18.40 -13.32 7.26
CA ILE A 476 -18.47 -13.41 8.73
C ILE A 476 -19.44 -14.55 9.08
N PRO A 477 -19.05 -15.50 9.94
CA PRO A 477 -19.99 -16.46 10.50
C PRO A 477 -20.97 -15.73 11.42
N GLU A 478 -22.28 -15.77 11.12
CA GLU A 478 -23.29 -15.16 12.01
C GLU A 478 -23.40 -15.93 13.35
N GLU A 479 -22.98 -17.20 13.39
CA GLU A 479 -22.96 -18.02 14.61
C GLU A 479 -21.89 -17.53 15.60
N GLY A 480 -22.32 -17.16 16.81
CA GLY A 480 -21.43 -16.70 17.88
C GLY A 480 -21.47 -15.18 18.15
N HIS A 481 -22.11 -14.40 17.28
CA HIS A 481 -22.24 -12.95 17.45
C HIS A 481 -23.67 -12.55 17.88
N PRO A 482 -23.85 -11.85 19.00
CA PRO A 482 -25.14 -11.27 19.38
C PRO A 482 -25.43 -9.99 18.58
N LEU A 483 -26.03 -10.14 17.41
CA LEU A 483 -26.20 -9.05 16.43
C LEU A 483 -27.44 -8.19 16.71
N ASN A 484 -27.24 -6.91 17.04
CA ASN A 484 -28.29 -5.90 16.92
C ASN A 484 -28.63 -5.70 15.44
N ASN A 485 -29.85 -5.26 15.14
CA ASN A 485 -30.30 -5.05 13.77
C ASN A 485 -30.93 -3.66 13.57
N LEU A 486 -30.41 -2.91 12.61
CA LEU A 486 -30.96 -1.65 12.13
C LEU A 486 -31.53 -1.84 10.73
N GLN A 487 -32.84 -1.74 10.61
CA GLN A 487 -33.56 -1.81 9.34
C GLN A 487 -33.97 -0.41 8.91
N ILE A 488 -33.63 -0.05 7.68
CA ILE A 488 -33.93 1.26 7.09
C ILE A 488 -34.76 1.03 5.84
N THR A 489 -35.94 1.64 5.77
CA THR A 489 -36.77 1.68 4.57
C THR A 489 -37.02 3.13 4.15
N GLY A 490 -37.23 3.36 2.86
CA GLY A 490 -37.49 4.70 2.34
C GLY A 490 -37.44 4.74 0.82
N SER A 491 -37.71 5.91 0.25
CA SER A 491 -37.70 6.11 -1.21
C SER A 491 -36.31 6.44 -1.76
N PHE A 492 -35.30 5.66 -1.40
CA PHE A 492 -33.92 5.83 -1.88
C PHE A 492 -33.57 4.79 -2.94
N THR A 493 -32.77 5.19 -3.92
CA THR A 493 -32.24 4.25 -4.91
C THR A 493 -31.09 3.41 -4.33
N LYS A 494 -30.74 2.31 -4.99
CA LYS A 494 -29.53 1.54 -4.65
C LYS A 494 -28.29 2.44 -4.61
N ASN A 495 -28.15 3.33 -5.58
CA ASN A 495 -26.98 4.21 -5.71
C ASN A 495 -26.95 5.28 -4.61
N ASP A 496 -28.11 5.73 -4.11
CA ASP A 496 -28.17 6.62 -2.95
C ASP A 496 -27.62 5.92 -1.71
N MET A 497 -28.14 4.72 -1.41
CA MET A 497 -27.69 3.94 -0.25
C MET A 497 -26.21 3.53 -0.37
N HIS A 498 -25.79 3.06 -1.54
CA HIS A 498 -24.39 2.74 -1.82
C HIS A 498 -23.49 3.96 -1.61
N GLY A 499 -23.92 5.13 -2.09
CA GLY A 499 -23.23 6.39 -1.85
C GLY A 499 -23.12 6.70 -0.36
N TRP A 500 -24.20 6.57 0.41
CA TRP A 500 -24.17 6.82 1.86
C TRP A 500 -23.24 5.85 2.58
N VAL A 501 -23.32 4.56 2.28
CA VAL A 501 -22.43 3.52 2.79
C VAL A 501 -20.97 3.84 2.48
N SER A 502 -20.65 4.29 1.25
CA SER A 502 -19.30 4.72 0.84
C SER A 502 -18.78 5.97 1.57
N HIS A 503 -19.67 6.81 2.10
CA HIS A 503 -19.27 7.92 2.98
C HIS A 503 -19.13 7.49 4.44
N THR A 504 -19.75 6.38 4.85
CA THR A 504 -19.70 5.88 6.24
C THR A 504 -18.54 4.90 6.48
N LEU A 505 -18.25 4.04 5.50
CA LEU A 505 -17.30 2.92 5.63
C LEU A 505 -16.11 3.07 4.66
N PRO A 506 -14.91 2.58 5.06
CA PRO A 506 -13.77 2.48 4.17
C PRO A 506 -13.95 1.32 3.16
N ASP A 507 -13.15 1.35 2.09
CA ASP A 507 -13.01 0.28 1.09
C ASP A 507 -14.32 -0.26 0.50
N VAL A 508 -15.34 0.60 0.44
CA VAL A 508 -16.57 0.32 -0.30
C VAL A 508 -16.24 0.39 -1.79
N PRO A 509 -16.58 -0.65 -2.59
CA PRO A 509 -16.37 -0.64 -4.03
C PRO A 509 -16.91 0.64 -4.66
N PRO A 510 -16.22 1.25 -5.65
CA PRO A 510 -16.71 2.48 -6.28
C PRO A 510 -18.03 2.25 -7.03
N HIS A 511 -18.20 1.04 -7.55
CA HIS A 511 -19.35 0.59 -8.30
C HIS A 511 -19.67 -0.84 -7.90
N THR A 512 -20.95 -1.18 -7.95
CA THR A 512 -21.44 -2.55 -7.78
C THR A 512 -22.50 -2.84 -8.83
N THR A 513 -22.35 -3.97 -9.52
CA THR A 513 -23.30 -4.42 -10.56
C THR A 513 -24.46 -5.20 -9.96
N GLU A 514 -24.32 -5.66 -8.72
CA GLU A 514 -25.34 -6.45 -8.03
C GLU A 514 -26.53 -5.57 -7.61
N ASN A 515 -27.74 -6.16 -7.66
CA ASN A 515 -28.95 -5.52 -7.17
C ASN A 515 -29.07 -5.60 -5.65
N ASN A 516 -28.56 -6.69 -5.07
CA ASN A 516 -28.53 -6.94 -3.64
C ASN A 516 -27.08 -6.98 -3.21
N VAL A 517 -26.63 -5.94 -2.52
CA VAL A 517 -25.24 -5.83 -2.13
C VAL A 517 -25.10 -6.30 -0.69
N THR A 518 -24.10 -7.15 -0.44
CA THR A 518 -23.73 -7.58 0.91
C THR A 518 -22.25 -7.28 1.15
N LEU A 519 -21.95 -6.56 2.23
CA LEU A 519 -20.59 -6.27 2.66
C LEU A 519 -20.39 -6.73 4.10
N TYR A 520 -19.18 -7.16 4.41
CA TYR A 520 -18.78 -7.64 5.73
C TYR A 520 -17.57 -6.85 6.21
N TYR A 521 -17.60 -6.43 7.47
CA TYR A 521 -16.55 -5.66 8.11
C TYR A 521 -16.27 -6.18 9.52
N THR A 522 -15.01 -6.10 9.93
CA THR A 522 -14.57 -6.39 11.30
C THR A 522 -13.84 -5.17 11.85
N ASN A 523 -14.14 -4.77 13.08
CA ASN A 523 -13.42 -3.70 13.76
C ASN A 523 -12.01 -4.16 14.13
N CYS A 524 -11.01 -3.31 13.87
CA CYS A 524 -9.61 -3.65 14.07
C CYS A 524 -9.18 -3.73 15.54
N ILE A 525 -9.95 -3.16 16.48
CA ILE A 525 -9.58 -3.09 17.91
C ILE A 525 -10.25 -4.19 18.72
N LEU A 526 -11.56 -4.35 18.59
CA LEU A 526 -12.36 -5.27 19.40
C LEU A 526 -12.77 -6.53 18.62
N HIS A 527 -12.51 -6.59 17.31
CA HIS A 527 -12.97 -7.66 16.42
C HIS A 527 -14.49 -7.85 16.41
N THR A 528 -15.24 -6.80 16.74
CA THR A 528 -16.68 -6.70 16.57
C THR A 528 -17.05 -6.72 15.09
N VAL A 529 -18.20 -7.29 14.75
CA VAL A 529 -18.59 -7.50 13.35
C VAL A 529 -19.65 -6.52 12.88
N LEU A 530 -19.65 -6.22 11.59
CA LEU A 530 -20.67 -5.45 10.90
C LEU A 530 -21.04 -6.12 9.57
N ILE A 531 -22.31 -6.42 9.41
CA ILE A 531 -22.90 -6.98 8.19
C ILE A 531 -23.82 -5.94 7.58
N VAL A 532 -23.56 -5.57 6.34
CA VAL A 532 -24.29 -4.54 5.61
C VAL A 532 -24.99 -5.18 4.42
N LYS A 533 -26.32 -5.14 4.38
CA LYS A 533 -27.13 -5.65 3.26
C LYS A 533 -28.03 -4.54 2.75
N TYR A 534 -28.01 -4.25 1.46
CA TYR A 534 -28.92 -3.23 0.92
C TYR A 534 -29.35 -3.48 -0.52
N THR A 535 -30.51 -2.95 -0.83
CA THR A 535 -31.17 -2.95 -2.14
C THR A 535 -31.75 -1.56 -2.40
N ALA A 536 -32.50 -1.40 -3.50
CA ALA A 536 -33.38 -0.23 -3.61
C ALA A 536 -34.43 -0.27 -2.48
N ASN A 537 -34.70 0.88 -1.86
CA ASN A 537 -35.71 1.11 -0.81
C ASN A 537 -35.55 0.35 0.52
N PHE A 538 -34.55 -0.52 0.67
CA PHE A 538 -34.32 -1.29 1.90
C PHE A 538 -32.83 -1.43 2.18
N ALA A 539 -32.45 -1.28 3.45
CA ALA A 539 -31.13 -1.61 3.96
C ALA A 539 -31.23 -2.22 5.36
N GLU A 540 -30.32 -3.14 5.65
CA GLU A 540 -30.18 -3.85 6.91
C GLU A 540 -28.72 -3.78 7.34
N PHE A 541 -28.50 -3.32 8.58
CA PHE A 541 -27.18 -3.26 9.20
C PHE A 541 -27.22 -4.08 10.48
N LYS A 542 -26.40 -5.13 10.56
CA LYS A 542 -26.30 -5.97 11.74
C LYS A 542 -24.93 -5.86 12.38
N SER A 543 -24.86 -5.64 13.68
CA SER A 543 -23.59 -5.57 14.41
C SER A 543 -23.76 -5.96 15.87
N ASP A 544 -22.73 -6.60 16.43
CA ASP A 544 -22.65 -6.87 17.86
C ASP A 544 -22.39 -5.60 18.71
N SER A 545 -22.01 -4.47 18.09
CA SER A 545 -21.79 -3.19 18.76
C SER A 545 -22.91 -2.19 18.49
N VAL A 546 -23.55 -1.71 19.56
CA VAL A 546 -24.62 -0.70 19.47
C VAL A 546 -24.09 0.65 18.99
N SER A 547 -22.84 1.01 19.34
CA SER A 547 -22.22 2.26 18.88
C SER A 547 -22.03 2.27 17.36
N VAL A 548 -21.62 1.15 16.76
CA VAL A 548 -21.52 1.02 15.30
C VAL A 548 -22.87 1.29 14.64
N ILE A 549 -23.94 0.70 15.19
CA ILE A 549 -25.31 0.94 14.72
C ILE A 549 -25.75 2.40 14.90
N ALA A 550 -25.37 3.05 16.01
CA ALA A 550 -25.64 4.48 16.25
C ALA A 550 -24.97 5.37 15.20
N ILE A 551 -23.67 5.14 14.94
CA ILE A 551 -22.87 5.90 13.98
C ILE A 551 -23.46 5.76 12.56
N ILE A 552 -23.81 4.53 12.15
CA ILE A 552 -24.44 4.27 10.85
C ILE A 552 -25.78 5.00 10.74
N LYS A 553 -26.62 4.89 11.77
CA LYS A 553 -27.92 5.57 11.81
C LYS A 553 -27.75 7.08 11.64
N GLU A 554 -26.84 7.69 12.39
CA GLU A 554 -26.58 9.13 12.33
C GLU A 554 -26.04 9.56 10.96
N SER A 555 -25.02 8.86 10.45
CA SER A 555 -24.39 9.16 9.16
C SER A 555 -25.40 9.06 8.01
N ILE A 556 -26.16 7.96 7.92
CA ILE A 556 -27.16 7.76 6.87
C ILE A 556 -28.31 8.77 7.00
N SER A 557 -28.80 9.04 8.22
CA SER A 557 -29.87 10.02 8.45
C SER A 557 -29.45 11.43 8.02
N LYS A 558 -28.19 11.81 8.27
CA LYS A 558 -27.62 13.10 7.82
C LYS A 558 -27.62 13.20 6.30
N HIS A 559 -27.16 12.18 5.58
CA HIS A 559 -27.14 12.18 4.12
C HIS A 559 -28.55 12.12 3.48
N ALA A 560 -29.46 11.34 4.05
CA ALA A 560 -30.84 11.29 3.59
C ALA A 560 -31.56 12.63 3.79
N SER A 561 -31.35 13.27 4.94
CA SER A 561 -31.88 14.61 5.23
C SER A 561 -31.36 15.65 4.24
N PHE A 562 -30.06 15.59 3.90
CA PHE A 562 -29.46 16.46 2.90
C PHE A 562 -30.12 16.30 1.51
N LYS A 563 -30.42 15.06 1.10
CA LYS A 563 -31.18 14.76 -0.12
C LYS A 563 -32.70 14.91 0.02
N LYS A 564 -33.21 15.29 1.20
CA LYS A 564 -34.64 15.39 1.53
C LYS A 564 -35.41 14.09 1.33
N ILE A 565 -34.77 12.94 1.56
CA ILE A 565 -35.40 11.61 1.52
C ILE A 565 -35.85 11.26 2.93
N GLN A 566 -37.12 10.91 3.08
CA GLN A 566 -37.66 10.42 4.35
C GLN A 566 -37.30 8.94 4.54
N LEU A 567 -36.80 8.62 5.72
CA LEU A 567 -36.45 7.26 6.12
C LEU A 567 -37.35 6.81 7.27
N ASP A 568 -37.78 5.55 7.20
CA ASP A 568 -38.32 4.82 8.34
C ASP A 568 -37.24 3.88 8.88
N ILE A 569 -36.84 4.10 10.13
CA ILE A 569 -35.69 3.45 10.77
C ILE A 569 -36.18 2.66 11.97
N ARG A 570 -35.99 1.34 11.92
CA ARG A 570 -36.35 0.41 12.98
C ARG A 570 -35.09 -0.21 13.57
N TYR A 571 -34.92 -0.07 14.88
CA TYR A 571 -33.85 -0.71 15.64
C TYR A 571 -34.41 -1.91 16.42
N ILE A 572 -33.68 -3.02 16.39
CA ILE A 572 -33.97 -4.25 17.12
C ILE A 572 -32.72 -4.55 17.98
N GLU A 573 -32.86 -4.36 19.29
CA GLU A 573 -31.80 -4.62 20.28
C GLU A 573 -31.64 -6.13 20.48
N GLU A 574 -30.39 -6.60 20.51
CA GLU A 574 -30.04 -7.94 20.99
C GLU A 574 -29.57 -7.82 22.44
N PRO A 575 -30.32 -8.33 23.44
CA PRO A 575 -29.99 -8.15 24.85
C PRO A 575 -28.59 -8.61 25.24
N ALA A 576 -28.04 -9.64 24.60
CA ALA A 576 -26.70 -10.14 24.91
C ALA A 576 -25.56 -9.27 24.33
N SER A 577 -25.84 -8.35 23.40
CA SER A 577 -24.82 -7.58 22.66
C SER A 577 -23.90 -6.76 23.55
N HIS A 578 -24.46 -5.95 24.45
CA HIS A 578 -23.65 -5.06 25.28
C HIS A 578 -22.77 -5.83 26.27
N GLU A 579 -23.28 -6.92 26.85
CA GLU A 579 -22.47 -7.78 27.73
C GLU A 579 -21.32 -8.43 26.95
N TYR A 580 -21.58 -8.89 25.72
CA TYR A 580 -20.56 -9.43 24.84
C TYR A 580 -19.45 -8.41 24.54
N VAL A 581 -19.80 -7.18 24.14
CA VAL A 581 -18.81 -6.12 23.86
C VAL A 581 -18.05 -5.72 25.12
N LEU A 582 -18.71 -5.61 26.28
CA LEU A 582 -18.04 -5.30 27.55
C LEU A 582 -17.01 -6.38 27.93
N ARG A 583 -17.31 -7.66 27.69
CA ARG A 583 -16.35 -8.76 27.91
C ARG A 583 -15.16 -8.72 26.94
N LEU A 584 -15.36 -8.29 25.70
CA LEU A 584 -14.25 -8.08 24.76
C LEU A 584 -13.33 -6.94 25.23
N ILE A 585 -13.91 -5.86 25.75
CA ILE A 585 -13.14 -4.75 26.32
C ILE A 585 -12.41 -5.19 27.60
N ASP A 586 -13.04 -6.00 28.46
CA ASP A 586 -12.44 -6.60 29.66
C ASP A 586 -11.18 -7.42 29.33
N GLN A 587 -11.23 -8.25 28.28
CA GLN A 587 -10.06 -8.99 27.81
C GLN A 587 -8.89 -8.05 27.46
N GLN A 588 -9.17 -6.93 26.77
CA GLN A 588 -8.13 -5.94 26.44
C GLN A 588 -7.60 -5.21 27.68
N LEU A 589 -8.46 -4.92 28.67
CA LEU A 589 -8.06 -4.29 29.93
C LEU A 589 -7.21 -5.23 30.79
N SER A 590 -7.55 -6.53 30.85
CA SER A 590 -6.75 -7.56 31.53
C SER A 590 -5.33 -7.61 30.97
N VAL A 591 -5.18 -7.62 29.64
CA VAL A 591 -3.85 -7.59 28.99
C VAL A 591 -3.04 -6.34 29.40
N LEU A 592 -3.69 -5.18 29.54
CA LEU A 592 -3.04 -3.95 30.00
C LEU A 592 -2.68 -3.97 31.49
N GLN A 593 -3.41 -4.70 32.32
CA GLN A 593 -3.09 -4.91 33.74
C GLN A 593 -1.92 -5.89 33.89
N ASP A 594 -1.90 -6.97 33.12
CA ASP A 594 -0.80 -7.93 33.07
C ASP A 594 0.51 -7.26 32.61
N LEU A 595 0.42 -6.39 31.59
CA LEU A 595 1.56 -5.58 31.13
C LEU A 595 2.11 -4.67 32.23
N GLU A 596 1.24 -4.06 33.04
CA GLU A 596 1.69 -3.25 34.19
C GLU A 596 2.40 -4.09 35.23
N THR A 597 1.83 -5.24 35.57
CA THR A 597 2.41 -6.13 36.58
C THR A 597 3.77 -6.63 36.11
N ARG A 598 3.91 -7.04 34.85
CA ARG A 598 5.19 -7.42 34.24
C ARG A 598 6.19 -6.26 34.26
N ASN A 599 5.78 -5.04 33.92
CA ASN A 599 6.68 -3.88 33.94
C ASN A 599 7.11 -3.48 35.35
N GLN A 600 6.24 -3.59 36.36
CA GLN A 600 6.60 -3.35 37.77
C GLN A 600 7.62 -4.38 38.28
N LEU A 601 7.49 -5.64 37.87
CA LEU A 601 8.44 -6.70 38.23
C LEU A 601 9.80 -6.53 37.54
N LEU A 602 9.84 -5.91 36.38
CA LEU A 602 11.01 -5.82 35.52
C LEU A 602 12.18 -5.07 36.19
N ASP A 603 11.91 -3.99 36.93
CA ASP A 603 12.94 -3.27 37.68
C ASP A 603 13.54 -4.15 38.80
N ALA A 604 12.68 -4.84 39.56
CA ALA A 604 13.12 -5.76 40.60
C ALA A 604 13.89 -6.97 40.04
N LEU A 605 13.44 -7.54 38.92
CA LEU A 605 14.10 -8.67 38.26
C LEU A 605 15.47 -8.27 37.71
N ARG A 606 15.61 -7.07 37.13
CA ARG A 606 16.90 -6.53 36.66
C ARG A 606 17.89 -6.32 37.80
N GLU A 607 17.41 -5.84 38.95
CA GLU A 607 18.27 -5.70 40.14
C GLU A 607 18.77 -7.06 40.64
N ILE A 608 17.90 -8.08 40.68
CA ILE A 608 18.26 -9.43 41.15
C ILE A 608 19.16 -10.14 40.13
N SER A 609 18.93 -10.00 38.82
CA SER A 609 19.78 -10.59 37.78
C SER A 609 21.21 -10.05 37.82
N ASN A 610 21.40 -8.78 38.25
CA ASN A 610 22.72 -8.20 38.43
C ASN A 610 23.46 -8.75 39.66
N GLN A 611 22.77 -9.43 40.58
CA GLN A 611 23.30 -9.93 41.86
C GLN A 611 23.42 -11.47 41.94
N GLY A 612 22.86 -12.24 40.99
CA GLY A 612 22.87 -13.71 41.06
C GLY A 612 22.58 -14.43 39.74
N ASP A 613 22.62 -15.78 39.77
CA ASP A 613 22.41 -16.63 38.58
C ASP A 613 20.95 -16.64 38.09
N LEU A 614 20.76 -16.33 36.81
CA LEU A 614 19.49 -16.34 36.08
C LEU A 614 18.82 -17.73 36.07
N GLU A 615 19.57 -18.81 36.27
CA GLU A 615 19.09 -20.21 36.25
C GLU A 615 18.14 -20.57 37.39
N LYS A 616 17.99 -19.71 38.41
CA LYS A 616 17.07 -19.93 39.55
C LYS A 616 15.68 -19.32 39.37
N PHE A 617 15.47 -18.53 38.32
CA PHE A 617 14.15 -17.97 38.01
C PHE A 617 13.25 -19.01 37.32
N SER A 618 11.93 -18.88 37.51
CA SER A 618 10.97 -19.60 36.67
C SER A 618 11.07 -19.13 35.21
N GLU A 619 10.68 -19.98 34.27
CA GLU A 619 10.65 -19.65 32.83
C GLU A 619 9.84 -18.36 32.57
N GLU A 620 8.79 -18.10 33.35
CA GLU A 620 7.98 -16.87 33.28
C GLU A 620 8.80 -15.60 33.59
N PHE A 621 9.59 -15.58 34.66
CA PHE A 621 10.41 -14.41 35.01
C PHE A 621 11.63 -14.25 34.09
N GLN A 622 12.17 -15.36 33.58
CA GLN A 622 13.17 -15.32 32.52
C GLN A 622 12.58 -14.70 31.25
N GLY A 623 11.34 -15.07 30.88
CA GLY A 623 10.58 -14.48 29.78
C GLY A 623 10.42 -12.97 29.90
N VAL A 624 10.04 -12.47 31.08
CA VAL A 624 9.91 -11.03 31.35
C VAL A 624 11.25 -10.29 31.18
N LEU A 625 12.37 -10.90 31.56
CA LEU A 625 13.70 -10.32 31.37
C LEU A 625 14.13 -10.32 29.90
N THR A 626 13.87 -11.40 29.17
CA THR A 626 14.17 -11.50 27.73
C THR A 626 13.35 -10.52 26.90
N GLU A 627 12.09 -10.28 27.27
CA GLU A 627 11.17 -9.38 26.57
C GLU A 627 11.20 -7.94 27.12
N SER A 628 12.21 -7.60 27.94
CA SER A 628 12.16 -6.37 28.73
C SER A 628 12.06 -5.08 27.92
N GLU A 629 12.68 -5.00 26.73
CA GLU A 629 12.55 -3.85 25.83
C GLU A 629 11.15 -3.73 25.24
N SER A 630 10.54 -4.86 24.85
CA SER A 630 9.18 -4.90 24.29
C SER A 630 8.16 -4.43 25.33
N ILE A 631 8.24 -5.00 26.54
CA ILE A 631 7.37 -4.65 27.68
C ILE A 631 7.45 -3.15 27.99
N GLN A 632 8.66 -2.58 28.06
CA GLN A 632 8.83 -1.15 28.31
C GLN A 632 8.24 -0.29 27.19
N ASN A 633 8.40 -0.68 25.94
CA ASN A 633 7.87 0.06 24.79
C ASN A 633 6.34 0.00 24.72
N GLU A 634 5.72 -1.15 25.01
CA GLU A 634 4.26 -1.25 25.10
C GLU A 634 3.72 -0.50 26.32
N TYR A 635 4.43 -0.54 27.46
CA TYR A 635 4.01 0.16 28.68
C TYR A 635 3.96 1.68 28.48
N LYS A 636 4.88 2.26 27.70
CA LYS A 636 4.81 3.69 27.29
C LYS A 636 3.49 4.03 26.58
N LYS A 637 2.93 3.09 25.80
CA LYS A 637 1.67 3.27 25.03
C LYS A 637 0.41 3.02 25.87
N ARG A 638 0.55 2.36 27.03
CA ARG A 638 -0.57 1.95 27.90
C ARG A 638 -1.51 3.09 28.30
N PRO A 639 -1.06 4.27 28.77
CA PRO A 639 -1.97 5.31 29.23
C PRO A 639 -2.95 5.77 28.14
N LYS A 640 -2.44 5.93 26.91
CA LYS A 640 -3.26 6.29 25.75
C LYS A 640 -4.27 5.19 25.40
N LYS A 641 -3.84 3.92 25.38
CA LYS A 641 -4.74 2.79 25.09
C LYS A 641 -5.84 2.63 26.15
N LEU A 642 -5.51 2.84 27.44
CA LEU A 642 -6.48 2.82 28.53
C LEU A 642 -7.52 3.94 28.40
N GLN A 643 -7.07 5.18 28.15
CA GLN A 643 -7.97 6.32 27.94
C GLN A 643 -8.89 6.10 26.73
N PHE A 644 -8.36 5.53 25.65
CA PHE A 644 -9.14 5.16 24.48
C PHE A 644 -10.25 4.16 24.82
N LEU A 645 -9.93 3.04 25.50
CA LEU A 645 -10.93 2.02 25.88
C LEU A 645 -12.01 2.58 26.83
N GLN A 646 -11.64 3.45 27.76
CA GLN A 646 -12.60 4.13 28.64
C GLN A 646 -13.54 5.06 27.85
N GLY A 647 -13.02 5.72 26.81
CA GLY A 647 -13.83 6.48 25.85
C GLY A 647 -14.86 5.58 25.14
N VAL A 648 -14.41 4.44 24.61
CA VAL A 648 -15.30 3.46 23.93
C VAL A 648 -16.42 2.97 24.85
N ILE A 649 -16.13 2.66 26.12
CA ILE A 649 -17.16 2.24 27.09
C ILE A 649 -18.17 3.39 27.32
N SER A 650 -17.68 4.62 27.44
CA SER A 650 -18.53 5.79 27.67
C SER A 650 -19.46 6.04 26.48
N ASP A 651 -18.95 5.95 25.25
CA ASP A 651 -19.73 6.11 24.02
C ASP A 651 -20.75 4.98 23.86
N LEU A 652 -20.37 3.74 24.15
CA LEU A 652 -21.28 2.59 24.15
C LEU A 652 -22.47 2.79 25.10
N TYR A 653 -22.21 3.33 26.30
CA TYR A 653 -23.27 3.64 27.27
C TYR A 653 -24.21 4.73 26.76
N VAL A 654 -23.63 5.80 26.22
CA VAL A 654 -24.38 6.95 25.68
C VAL A 654 -25.27 6.50 24.52
N ASP A 655 -24.73 5.71 23.59
CA ASP A 655 -25.46 5.27 22.39
C ASP A 655 -26.58 4.27 22.73
N LYS A 656 -26.31 3.33 23.65
CA LYS A 656 -27.36 2.45 24.18
C LYS A 656 -28.50 3.25 24.81
N SER A 657 -28.15 4.26 25.62
CA SER A 657 -29.13 5.14 26.26
C SER A 657 -29.95 5.94 25.25
N LYS A 658 -29.31 6.46 24.19
CA LYS A 658 -29.98 7.16 23.08
C LYS A 658 -31.01 6.27 22.38
N PHE A 659 -30.71 4.99 22.12
CA PHE A 659 -31.66 4.06 21.50
C PHE A 659 -32.85 3.74 22.41
N ARG A 660 -32.68 3.79 23.74
CA ARG A 660 -33.77 3.70 24.72
C ARG A 660 -34.56 5.01 24.92
N GLY A 661 -34.20 6.08 24.22
CA GLY A 661 -34.85 7.38 24.31
C GLY A 661 -34.38 8.26 25.49
N ILE A 662 -33.25 7.90 26.12
CA ILE A 662 -32.66 8.66 27.22
C ILE A 662 -31.55 9.54 26.67
N HIS A 663 -31.78 10.86 26.60
CA HIS A 663 -30.86 11.82 25.97
C HIS A 663 -29.90 12.52 26.95
N SER A 664 -30.19 12.50 28.26
CA SER A 664 -29.36 13.14 29.29
C SER A 664 -28.80 12.10 30.24
N VAL A 665 -27.52 11.74 30.04
CA VAL A 665 -26.78 10.75 30.84
C VAL A 665 -25.60 11.36 31.59
N SER A 666 -25.40 12.68 31.56
CA SER A 666 -24.22 13.36 32.10
C SER A 666 -23.93 13.04 33.57
N GLY A 667 -24.96 12.89 34.41
CA GLY A 667 -24.81 12.50 35.82
C GLY A 667 -24.40 11.03 36.01
N ARG A 668 -24.90 10.14 35.14
CA ARG A 668 -24.54 8.72 35.13
C ARG A 668 -23.12 8.49 34.56
N ILE A 669 -22.65 9.34 33.65
CA ILE A 669 -21.27 9.28 33.14
C ILE A 669 -20.24 9.48 34.27
N GLN A 670 -20.51 10.37 35.24
CA GLN A 670 -19.61 10.53 36.39
C GLN A 670 -19.53 9.27 37.26
N GLN A 671 -20.66 8.57 37.43
CA GLN A 671 -20.70 7.29 38.15
C GLN A 671 -19.96 6.20 37.37
N LEU A 672 -20.15 6.15 36.05
CA LEU A 672 -19.41 5.26 35.16
C LEU A 672 -17.90 5.48 35.26
N GLN A 673 -17.44 6.73 35.28
CA GLN A 673 -16.01 7.06 35.46
C GLN A 673 -15.46 6.57 36.81
N GLN A 674 -16.27 6.56 37.88
CA GLN A 674 -15.86 5.99 39.17
C GLN A 674 -15.75 4.45 39.11
N ILE A 675 -16.68 3.79 38.42
CA ILE A 675 -16.60 2.33 38.19
C ILE A 675 -15.36 1.99 37.36
N LEU A 676 -15.07 2.76 36.31
CA LEU A 676 -13.88 2.57 35.48
C LEU A 676 -12.56 2.83 36.22
N ALA A 677 -12.55 3.73 37.21
CA ALA A 677 -11.39 3.98 38.05
C ALA A 677 -11.11 2.81 39.02
N ASN A 678 -12.15 2.18 39.55
CA ASN A 678 -12.08 1.00 40.43
C ASN A 678 -12.52 -0.26 39.69
N TYR A 679 -12.02 -0.44 38.46
CA TYR A 679 -12.52 -1.37 37.46
C TYR A 679 -13.07 -2.69 38.02
N ASP A 680 -14.38 -2.90 37.85
CA ASP A 680 -15.11 -4.13 38.16
C ASP A 680 -16.09 -4.43 37.03
N ILE A 681 -15.87 -5.56 36.34
CA ILE A 681 -16.65 -5.96 35.17
C ILE A 681 -18.10 -6.31 35.52
N GLU A 682 -18.36 -6.92 36.69
CA GLU A 682 -19.72 -7.29 37.08
C GLU A 682 -20.53 -6.03 37.43
N ALA A 683 -19.92 -5.10 38.17
CA ALA A 683 -20.52 -3.80 38.45
C ALA A 683 -20.79 -3.00 37.16
N LEU A 684 -19.88 -3.08 36.18
CA LEU A 684 -20.04 -2.42 34.88
C LEU A 684 -21.18 -3.03 34.06
N ILE A 685 -21.29 -4.36 34.01
CA ILE A 685 -22.39 -5.06 33.33
C ILE A 685 -23.72 -4.73 33.98
N GLU A 686 -23.79 -4.71 35.32
CA GLU A 686 -24.99 -4.35 36.07
C GLU A 686 -25.40 -2.88 35.79
N PHE A 687 -24.44 -1.96 35.78
CA PHE A 687 -24.67 -0.56 35.44
C PHE A 687 -25.24 -0.37 34.02
N PHE A 688 -24.88 -1.22 33.07
CA PHE A 688 -25.45 -1.19 31.71
C PHE A 688 -26.85 -1.81 31.62
N LYS A 689 -27.28 -2.61 32.60
CA LYS A 689 -28.65 -3.17 32.64
C LYS A 689 -29.65 -2.12 33.12
N GLU A 690 -29.26 -1.27 34.07
CA GLU A 690 -30.00 -0.10 34.57
C GLU A 690 -30.10 1.08 33.60
#